data_AF-A0A971JFS9-F1
#
_entry.id   AF-A0A971JFS9-F1
#
_cell.length_a   1.000
_cell.length_b   1.000
_cell.length_c   1.000
_cell.angle_alpha   90.00
_cell.angle_beta   90.00
_cell.angle_gamma   90.00
#
_symmetry.space_group_name_H-M   'P 1'
#
loop_
_entity.id
_entity.type
_entity.pdbx_description
1 polymer ?
#
loop_
_entity_poly.entity_id
_entity_poly.type
_entity_poly.pdbx_seq_one_letter_code
_entity_poly.pdbx_strand_id
1 'polypeptide(L)'
;MKHLYNTAIIVMLLLALPLTMCGGADTAKESGAAKQAIILSDASPANEADTVMEADTIKEAKQISENEMRGLWVASVVNIDYPSKGTTDPAILKAEAIKILDDAKSTGLNAIFLQVRPTADAFYKSDYFPWSKYLTGTQGKAPNGGFDPLDFWINEAHKRGIELHAWINPYRITKKTASEAKPTINSLVSSHPARKNPGWVVRYSDNNLYFDPGLPQVRKLVTDSVLELVKKYDVDGIHFDDYFYPGKDFDDAKTYAKYGAEYKDIGQWRRANVNTLISDVSKAIKAVDKNVRFGISPRGIWANKSTNSLGSDTRGYESNYEQYADSRQWVKDELIDYITPQIYWNIGFSIADYRKLLIWWKDVVSGTSVDLYIGHALYKAGNQDTKSPWYGVAEIERQMFLNRGYPEVKGSIFYNYSSMAKYPALMSTIKSAYERIDGNVSATPVTVSRPSDNIKTGYSQYYLNGSSDPFKPLYLNGKPVENRSSKGYFGVLVDLEKGTNTFTFSQEGSYVTRVINRSTDSAPLQKMSKAEIIGSSTFPQSQEYRAPADKVTLSCRAPAGSKVTVKINGKTYTMKTASTLGGLYPAKFTYTYTVPTYTGTPRNIDLGTPVYTMNYNGRVKSSSAPAKIGVIMRGSPFYAEIAKEDIDTYESTNTSKGAAYELRKGMVDYVTEMTGDFARLSSGLWVRKTSISTYSSKAQLKPSVSKAIYTTGVKWDTLRLYYPSSLAAIADLNGSKLTVNISAAKSGVLPKLPADGLFESVVFEQSGSHGKYTLSLKPDKAIEGYYIEKTSDGIILHVKRPVKAAVGAKPLTGITILLDPGHGGDDTGAIGPLGSTYAEKRINLNTALKLRKELKSLGANVIMTRTTDVSISLSDRLTASRKARPDLFISIHANSMADNVDISKIKGFSVYYKEGISKPVSQSLLTSAVNIGRADKGVRWANFYVVRGTWTPSILLELGFVPNPEEFELLSSDADQARLAKSMASNITQYFTR
;
A
#
# COMPACT_ATOMS: atom_id res chain seq x y z
N MET A 1 12.06 -44.25 10.44
CA MET A 1 11.53 -44.88 11.67
C MET A 1 10.87 -43.77 12.49
N LYS A 2 9.57 -43.86 12.79
CA LYS A 2 8.96 -44.46 14.01
C LYS A 2 9.37 -43.67 15.28
N HIS A 3 8.48 -42.85 15.86
CA HIS A 3 7.59 -43.17 17.02
C HIS A 3 8.23 -42.73 18.36
N LEU A 4 7.56 -42.27 19.44
CA LEU A 4 6.15 -41.90 19.80
C LEU A 4 6.20 -40.47 20.45
N TYR A 5 5.14 -39.69 20.76
CA TYR A 5 3.88 -39.90 21.54
C TYR A 5 4.12 -40.46 22.96
N ASN A 6 3.36 -40.18 24.03
CA ASN A 6 2.23 -39.26 24.33
C ASN A 6 2.45 -38.72 25.79
N THR A 7 1.64 -37.96 26.53
CA THR A 7 0.21 -37.52 26.50
C THR A 7 0.16 -36.07 27.08
N ALA A 8 -0.83 -35.44 27.73
CA ALA A 8 -2.17 -35.76 28.28
C ALA A 8 -3.09 -34.51 28.19
N ILE A 9 -4.42 -34.67 28.40
CA ILE A 9 -5.44 -33.61 28.25
C ILE A 9 -6.63 -33.90 29.22
N ILE A 10 -7.55 -32.92 29.41
CA ILE A 10 -8.88 -33.01 30.09
C ILE A 10 -8.72 -32.90 31.63
N VAL A 11 -9.47 -32.09 32.40
CA VAL A 11 -10.94 -31.88 32.48
C VAL A 11 -11.38 -30.41 32.38
N MET A 12 -12.61 -30.19 31.89
CA MET A 12 -13.35 -28.92 31.86
C MET A 12 -14.48 -28.97 32.90
N LEU A 13 -14.79 -27.87 33.60
CA LEU A 13 -16.03 -27.77 34.39
C LEU A 13 -16.52 -26.33 34.51
N LEU A 14 -17.84 -26.12 34.40
CA LEU A 14 -18.49 -24.83 34.51
C LEU A 14 -18.88 -24.54 35.97
N LEU A 15 -18.87 -23.26 36.34
CA LEU A 15 -19.82 -22.73 37.32
C LEU A 15 -20.41 -21.42 36.79
N ALA A 16 -21.69 -21.21 37.10
CA ALA A 16 -22.49 -20.04 36.73
C ALA A 16 -23.58 -19.84 37.81
N LEU A 17 -24.52 -18.93 37.56
CA LEU A 17 -25.67 -18.57 38.40
C LEU A 17 -25.37 -17.64 39.59
N PRO A 18 -26.35 -16.84 40.06
CA PRO A 18 -26.11 -15.41 40.25
C PRO A 18 -26.58 -14.86 41.60
N LEU A 19 -26.57 -13.52 41.76
CA LEU A 19 -27.50 -12.84 42.67
C LEU A 19 -27.84 -11.43 42.18
N THR A 20 -29.10 -11.05 42.39
CA THR A 20 -29.70 -9.74 42.06
C THR A 20 -30.34 -9.15 43.31
N MET A 21 -30.24 -7.84 43.54
CA MET A 21 -31.37 -6.89 43.68
C MET A 21 -31.06 -5.59 44.46
N CYS A 22 -31.78 -4.53 44.06
CA CYS A 22 -32.33 -3.39 44.84
C CYS A 22 -31.47 -2.49 45.75
N GLY A 23 -31.60 -1.17 45.52
CA GLY A 23 -32.25 -0.28 46.52
C GLY A 23 -31.58 1.07 46.85
N GLY A 24 -32.35 2.18 46.77
CA GLY A 24 -31.97 3.55 47.23
C GLY A 24 -31.04 4.32 46.28
N ALA A 25 -31.24 5.60 45.88
CA ALA A 25 -32.05 6.74 46.36
C ALA A 25 -31.65 7.21 47.78
N ASP A 26 -31.29 8.47 48.08
CA ASP A 26 -31.94 9.74 47.71
C ASP A 26 -31.10 11.02 48.03
N THR A 27 -31.30 12.10 47.24
CA THR A 27 -31.07 13.55 47.57
C THR A 27 -29.64 14.04 47.94
N ALA A 28 -29.28 15.34 47.84
CA ALA A 28 -29.97 16.59 47.48
C ALA A 28 -29.21 17.32 46.33
N LYS A 29 -29.71 18.29 45.52
CA LYS A 29 -30.43 19.56 45.80
C LYS A 29 -29.60 20.56 46.65
N GLU A 30 -29.48 21.85 46.32
CA GLU A 30 -30.04 22.65 45.21
C GLU A 30 -29.28 23.99 44.97
N SER A 31 -29.65 24.70 43.89
CA SER A 31 -29.35 26.11 43.51
C SER A 31 -28.02 26.43 42.80
N GLY A 32 -27.94 27.41 41.88
CA GLY A 32 -29.04 28.06 41.14
C GLY A 32 -28.92 29.58 40.91
N ALA A 33 -28.33 30.01 39.79
CA ALA A 33 -28.50 31.35 39.19
C ALA A 33 -28.04 31.33 37.71
N ALA A 34 -28.44 32.34 36.92
CA ALA A 34 -28.07 32.43 35.50
C ALA A 34 -27.93 33.89 35.02
N LYS A 35 -27.30 34.06 33.85
CA LYS A 35 -27.07 35.29 33.07
C LYS A 35 -26.02 36.26 33.63
N GLN A 36 -24.97 36.47 32.82
CA GLN A 36 -24.99 37.63 31.92
C GLN A 36 -24.24 37.31 30.63
N ALA A 37 -24.56 38.02 29.56
CA ALA A 37 -23.84 37.98 28.30
C ALA A 37 -23.18 39.33 28.07
N ILE A 38 -21.95 39.35 27.58
CA ILE A 38 -21.25 40.55 27.12
C ILE A 38 -20.95 40.34 25.63
N ILE A 39 -21.19 41.39 24.84
CA ILE A 39 -21.03 41.40 23.40
C ILE A 39 -19.56 41.67 23.07
N LEU A 40 -19.00 40.91 22.13
CA LEU A 40 -17.69 41.20 21.54
C LEU A 40 -17.87 42.24 20.44
N SER A 41 -17.16 43.37 20.53
CA SER A 41 -16.96 44.31 19.43
C SER A 41 -15.49 44.71 19.31
N ASP A 42 -15.14 45.10 18.09
CA ASP A 42 -13.94 45.81 17.69
C ASP A 42 -12.59 45.06 17.71
N ALA A 43 -11.90 45.16 16.57
CA ALA A 43 -10.58 44.62 16.35
C ALA A 43 -9.53 45.74 16.46
N SER A 44 -8.31 45.37 16.86
CA SER A 44 -7.13 46.24 16.86
C SER A 44 -5.88 45.36 16.68
N PRO A 45 -4.74 45.93 16.24
CA PRO A 45 -3.71 45.16 15.53
C PRO A 45 -2.91 44.21 16.42
N ALA A 46 -2.30 43.20 15.78
CA ALA A 46 -1.34 42.32 16.43
C ALA A 46 -0.11 43.11 16.92
N ASN A 47 0.39 42.77 18.10
CA ASN A 47 1.53 43.45 18.70
C ASN A 47 2.86 42.95 18.12
N GLU A 48 3.83 43.86 18.01
CA GLU A 48 5.23 43.52 17.65
C GLU A 48 5.87 42.55 18.66
N ALA A 49 5.37 42.51 19.90
CA ALA A 49 5.83 41.59 20.94
C ALA A 49 5.64 40.10 20.58
N ASP A 50 4.51 39.75 19.94
CA ASP A 50 4.23 38.37 19.54
C ASP A 50 5.15 37.94 18.37
N THR A 51 5.45 38.87 17.46
CA THR A 51 6.34 38.62 16.31
C THR A 51 7.81 38.51 16.72
N VAL A 52 8.25 39.22 17.76
CA VAL A 52 9.60 39.06 18.34
C VAL A 52 9.72 37.70 19.05
N MET A 53 8.73 37.31 19.85
CA MET A 53 8.70 36.00 20.51
C MET A 53 8.73 34.83 19.51
N GLU A 54 7.94 34.92 18.43
CA GLU A 54 7.94 33.90 17.38
C GLU A 54 9.28 33.85 16.62
N ALA A 55 9.88 35.01 16.32
CA ALA A 55 11.19 35.09 15.64
C ALA A 55 12.35 34.53 16.48
N ASP A 56 12.41 34.82 17.79
CA ASP A 56 13.46 34.26 18.64
C ASP A 56 13.23 32.77 18.95
N THR A 57 11.98 32.30 19.03
CA THR A 57 11.66 30.86 19.10
C THR A 57 12.13 30.12 17.83
N ILE A 58 11.96 30.72 16.65
CA ILE A 58 12.45 30.18 15.38
C ILE A 58 13.98 30.17 15.32
N LYS A 59 14.66 31.19 15.87
CA LYS A 59 16.12 31.18 16.04
C LYS A 59 16.58 30.03 16.93
N GLU A 60 16.03 29.88 18.14
CA GLU A 60 16.41 28.79 19.05
C GLU A 60 16.21 27.42 18.39
N ALA A 61 15.04 27.19 17.77
CA ALA A 61 14.76 25.93 17.08
C ALA A 61 15.78 25.61 15.96
N LYS A 62 16.23 26.63 15.21
CA LYS A 62 17.28 26.49 14.18
C LYS A 62 18.67 26.29 14.78
N GLN A 63 19.01 27.03 15.82
CA GLN A 63 20.30 26.92 16.53
C GLN A 63 20.43 25.56 17.25
N ILE A 64 19.32 24.95 17.67
CA ILE A 64 19.24 23.57 18.19
C ILE A 64 19.34 22.50 17.06
N SER A 65 19.02 22.85 15.80
CA SER A 65 19.26 21.97 14.63
C SER A 65 20.74 22.00 14.22
N GLU A 66 21.34 23.18 14.11
CA GLU A 66 22.72 23.36 13.64
C GLU A 66 23.80 22.79 14.58
N ASN A 67 23.46 22.53 15.86
CA ASN A 67 24.36 21.99 16.89
C ASN A 67 23.96 20.58 17.40
N GLU A 68 23.11 19.84 16.68
CA GLU A 68 22.68 18.50 17.08
C GLU A 68 23.78 17.44 16.84
N MET A 69 24.07 16.59 17.82
CA MET A 69 24.98 15.46 17.67
C MET A 69 24.34 14.33 16.83
N ARG A 70 25.00 13.92 15.75
CA ARG A 70 24.55 12.91 14.79
C ARG A 70 25.67 11.89 14.54
N GLY A 71 25.89 11.06 15.56
CA GLY A 71 27.05 10.18 15.66
C GLY A 71 26.86 8.78 15.06
N LEU A 72 27.95 8.15 14.66
CA LEU A 72 27.98 6.75 14.22
C LEU A 72 29.12 5.98 14.90
N TRP A 73 28.82 4.85 15.54
CA TRP A 73 29.87 3.95 16.03
C TRP A 73 30.46 3.10 14.90
N VAL A 74 31.80 3.05 14.89
CA VAL A 74 32.62 2.23 13.98
C VAL A 74 33.47 1.29 14.84
N ALA A 75 32.96 0.09 15.10
CA ALA A 75 33.58 -0.91 15.95
C ALA A 75 34.66 -1.71 15.20
N SER A 76 35.83 -1.83 15.82
CA SER A 76 36.99 -2.52 15.25
C SER A 76 37.26 -3.88 15.90
N VAL A 77 36.76 -4.10 17.12
CA VAL A 77 36.80 -5.40 17.80
C VAL A 77 36.15 -6.47 16.91
N VAL A 78 36.87 -7.58 16.68
CA VAL A 78 36.46 -8.69 15.79
C VAL A 78 36.00 -8.26 14.38
N ASN A 79 36.50 -7.13 13.87
CA ASN A 79 36.25 -6.63 12.50
C ASN A 79 34.75 -6.43 12.19
N ILE A 80 34.00 -5.86 13.14
CA ILE A 80 32.55 -5.61 12.99
C ILE A 80 32.24 -4.54 11.92
N ASP A 81 32.95 -3.41 11.96
CA ASP A 81 32.76 -2.28 11.04
C ASP A 81 34.03 -1.92 10.28
N TYR A 82 35.19 -1.86 10.95
CA TYR A 82 36.46 -1.44 10.31
C TYR A 82 37.74 -2.08 10.91
N PRO A 83 38.70 -2.51 10.07
CA PRO A 83 38.52 -2.84 8.65
C PRO A 83 37.63 -4.07 8.51
N SER A 84 37.09 -4.31 7.31
CA SER A 84 36.26 -5.50 7.00
C SER A 84 37.02 -6.81 7.25
N LYS A 85 38.35 -6.75 7.12
CA LYS A 85 39.30 -7.82 7.47
C LYS A 85 40.65 -7.19 7.79
N GLY A 86 41.33 -7.69 8.82
CA GLY A 86 42.68 -7.25 9.15
C GLY A 86 43.66 -7.39 7.98
N THR A 87 44.37 -6.31 7.66
CA THR A 87 45.30 -6.19 6.53
C THR A 87 46.45 -5.23 6.84
N THR A 88 47.61 -5.41 6.20
CA THR A 88 48.72 -4.46 6.30
C THR A 88 48.75 -3.47 5.13
N ASP A 89 47.83 -3.56 4.17
CA ASP A 89 47.78 -2.69 2.99
C ASP A 89 47.08 -1.35 3.29
N PRO A 90 47.79 -0.20 3.23
CA PRO A 90 47.19 1.11 3.44
C PRO A 90 46.12 1.47 2.39
N ALA A 91 46.17 0.93 1.17
CA ALA A 91 45.20 1.27 0.14
C ALA A 91 43.80 0.77 0.50
N ILE A 92 43.70 -0.46 1.01
CA ILE A 92 42.44 -1.06 1.49
C ILE A 92 41.93 -0.29 2.72
N LEU A 93 42.79 -0.06 3.70
CA LEU A 93 42.45 0.66 4.94
C LEU A 93 41.89 2.07 4.63
N LYS A 94 42.56 2.83 3.74
CA LYS A 94 42.11 4.15 3.31
C LYS A 94 40.78 4.11 2.56
N ALA A 95 40.58 3.15 1.66
CA ALA A 95 39.36 3.03 0.87
C ALA A 95 38.12 2.70 1.73
N GLU A 96 38.27 1.80 2.71
CA GLU A 96 37.20 1.47 3.65
C GLU A 96 36.86 2.65 4.57
N ALA A 97 37.87 3.36 5.09
CA ALA A 97 37.68 4.56 5.91
C ALA A 97 36.96 5.68 5.15
N ILE A 98 37.42 6.02 3.93
CA ILE A 98 36.77 6.99 3.05
C ILE A 98 35.29 6.61 2.82
N LYS A 99 35.00 5.35 2.51
CA LYS A 99 33.61 4.91 2.29
C LYS A 99 32.72 5.13 3.52
N ILE A 100 33.21 4.82 4.72
CA ILE A 100 32.42 5.01 5.96
C ILE A 100 32.11 6.49 6.17
N LEU A 101 33.08 7.37 5.92
CA LEU A 101 32.94 8.82 6.04
C LEU A 101 32.01 9.43 4.97
N ASP A 102 32.11 8.96 3.73
CA ASP A 102 31.23 9.38 2.63
C ASP A 102 29.77 8.93 2.87
N ASP A 103 29.57 7.67 3.30
CA ASP A 103 28.26 7.15 3.68
C ASP A 103 27.65 7.99 4.82
N ALA A 104 28.43 8.24 5.88
CA ALA A 104 28.00 9.04 7.03
C ALA A 104 27.58 10.46 6.61
N LYS A 105 28.42 11.16 5.82
CA LYS A 105 28.10 12.51 5.33
C LYS A 105 26.86 12.50 4.43
N SER A 106 26.69 11.49 3.58
CA SER A 106 25.53 11.36 2.69
C SER A 106 24.20 11.20 3.44
N THR A 107 24.25 10.68 4.67
CA THR A 107 23.12 10.46 5.58
C THR A 107 22.89 11.63 6.55
N GLY A 108 23.69 12.70 6.49
CA GLY A 108 23.56 13.87 7.36
C GLY A 108 24.17 13.70 8.76
N LEU A 109 25.04 12.70 8.93
CA LEU A 109 25.79 12.47 10.17
C LEU A 109 26.99 13.42 10.24
N ASN A 110 27.35 13.85 11.46
CA ASN A 110 28.39 14.85 11.73
C ASN A 110 29.46 14.38 12.72
N ALA A 111 29.38 13.15 13.26
CA ALA A 111 30.41 12.61 14.14
C ALA A 111 30.64 11.10 13.96
N ILE A 112 31.90 10.66 14.15
CA ILE A 112 32.35 9.28 14.07
C ILE A 112 32.98 8.87 15.40
N PHE A 113 32.50 7.76 15.96
CA PHE A 113 32.99 7.18 17.20
C PHE A 113 33.80 5.93 16.84
N LEU A 114 35.06 6.15 16.48
CA LEU A 114 35.97 5.13 15.92
C LEU A 114 36.67 4.35 17.01
N GLN A 115 36.55 3.02 17.03
CA GLN A 115 37.18 2.20 18.07
C GLN A 115 38.71 2.07 17.90
N VAL A 116 39.46 3.02 18.43
CA VAL A 116 40.92 3.06 18.36
C VAL A 116 41.62 2.08 19.31
N ARG A 117 40.94 1.64 20.38
CA ARG A 117 41.45 0.63 21.33
C ARG A 117 40.39 -0.43 21.71
N PRO A 118 40.28 -1.55 20.96
CA PRO A 118 39.28 -2.59 21.24
C PRO A 118 39.67 -3.57 22.38
N THR A 119 40.96 -3.90 22.52
CA THR A 119 41.48 -4.99 23.39
C THR A 119 42.90 -4.70 23.88
N ALA A 120 43.10 -3.58 24.60
CA ALA A 120 44.41 -3.14 25.10
C ALA A 120 45.51 -3.11 24.01
N ASP A 121 45.11 -2.68 22.81
CA ASP A 121 45.89 -2.66 21.58
C ASP A 121 45.45 -1.48 20.70
N ALA A 122 46.34 -0.94 19.86
CA ALA A 122 46.15 0.35 19.20
C ALA A 122 45.88 0.25 17.69
N PHE A 123 45.00 1.12 17.19
CA PHE A 123 44.80 1.42 15.76
C PHE A 123 45.65 2.61 15.28
N TYR A 124 46.64 3.00 16.09
CA TYR A 124 47.51 4.18 15.92
C TYR A 124 48.89 3.85 16.51
N LYS A 125 49.90 4.68 16.22
CA LYS A 125 51.25 4.52 16.75
C LYS A 125 51.29 4.92 18.23
N SER A 126 51.18 3.92 19.11
CA SER A 126 51.25 4.03 20.56
C SER A 126 52.60 3.59 21.13
N ASP A 127 53.09 4.30 22.15
CA ASP A 127 54.24 3.94 22.96
C ASP A 127 53.85 3.00 24.12
N TYR A 128 52.55 2.97 24.48
CA TYR A 128 51.99 2.15 25.56
C TYR A 128 51.46 0.80 25.07
N PHE A 129 50.74 0.77 23.94
CA PHE A 129 49.99 -0.40 23.48
C PHE A 129 50.47 -0.94 22.12
N PRO A 130 50.50 -2.27 21.92
CA PRO A 130 50.89 -2.86 20.65
C PRO A 130 49.82 -2.62 19.58
N TRP A 131 50.20 -2.58 18.30
CA TRP A 131 49.26 -2.55 17.17
C TRP A 131 48.21 -3.67 17.25
N SER A 132 46.97 -3.36 16.88
CA SER A 132 45.85 -4.29 17.07
C SER A 132 45.88 -5.50 16.12
N LYS A 133 45.50 -6.68 16.66
CA LYS A 133 45.28 -7.87 15.84
C LYS A 133 44.14 -7.69 14.84
N TYR A 134 43.18 -6.81 15.11
CA TYR A 134 42.04 -6.57 14.22
C TYR A 134 42.39 -5.63 13.05
N LEU A 135 43.40 -4.76 13.23
CA LEU A 135 43.91 -3.89 12.17
C LEU A 135 44.66 -4.70 11.09
N THR A 136 45.63 -5.53 11.50
CA THR A 136 46.59 -6.16 10.57
C THR A 136 46.53 -7.69 10.52
N GLY A 137 45.68 -8.33 11.31
CA GLY A 137 45.63 -9.78 11.50
C GLY A 137 46.70 -10.31 12.47
N THR A 138 47.55 -9.47 13.07
CA THR A 138 48.62 -9.91 14.00
C THR A 138 48.92 -8.83 15.03
N GLN A 139 48.78 -9.14 16.33
CA GLN A 139 49.07 -8.18 17.40
C GLN A 139 50.54 -7.72 17.32
N GLY A 140 50.79 -6.44 17.53
CA GLY A 140 52.11 -5.81 17.45
C GLY A 140 52.61 -5.50 16.03
N LYS A 141 51.93 -5.99 14.98
CA LYS A 141 52.31 -5.72 13.58
C LYS A 141 51.63 -4.44 13.06
N ALA A 142 52.44 -3.47 12.64
CA ALA A 142 51.99 -2.22 12.01
C ALA A 142 51.49 -2.41 10.56
N PRO A 143 50.72 -1.46 10.01
CA PRO A 143 50.52 -1.33 8.57
C PRO A 143 51.83 -1.09 7.80
N ASN A 144 51.81 -1.37 6.50
CA ASN A 144 52.97 -1.16 5.62
C ASN A 144 53.22 0.34 5.35
N GLY A 145 54.45 0.68 4.96
CA GLY A 145 54.80 2.03 4.51
C GLY A 145 54.76 3.13 5.58
N GLY A 146 54.67 2.77 6.86
CA GLY A 146 54.58 3.74 7.97
C GLY A 146 53.22 4.42 8.10
N PHE A 147 52.17 3.87 7.47
CA PHE A 147 50.81 4.41 7.53
C PHE A 147 50.23 4.35 8.95
N ASP A 148 49.85 5.51 9.50
CA ASP A 148 49.02 5.59 10.70
C ASP A 148 47.53 5.69 10.30
N PRO A 149 46.66 4.76 10.73
CA PRO A 149 45.25 4.82 10.42
C PRO A 149 44.51 5.97 11.09
N LEU A 150 44.86 6.35 12.33
CA LEU A 150 44.07 7.33 13.09
C LEU A 150 44.27 8.74 12.56
N ASP A 151 45.51 9.14 12.31
CA ASP A 151 45.85 10.39 11.63
C ASP A 151 45.06 10.54 10.31
N PHE A 152 45.04 9.48 9.49
CA PHE A 152 44.28 9.50 8.24
C PHE A 152 42.76 9.61 8.45
N TRP A 153 42.20 8.88 9.41
CA TRP A 153 40.77 8.93 9.75
C TRP A 153 40.33 10.33 10.19
N ILE A 154 41.12 11.00 11.03
CA ILE A 154 40.88 12.37 11.48
C ILE A 154 40.92 13.34 10.30
N ASN A 155 42.03 13.34 9.55
CA ASN A 155 42.22 14.22 8.40
C ASN A 155 41.11 14.07 7.34
N GLU A 156 40.58 12.86 7.11
CA GLU A 156 39.47 12.65 6.17
C GLU A 156 38.09 12.97 6.77
N ALA A 157 37.89 12.85 8.09
CA ALA A 157 36.66 13.25 8.77
C ALA A 157 36.51 14.78 8.79
N HIS A 158 37.56 15.49 9.22
CA HIS A 158 37.58 16.96 9.27
C HIS A 158 37.37 17.60 7.90
N LYS A 159 37.96 17.06 6.83
CA LYS A 159 37.70 17.49 5.42
C LYS A 159 36.23 17.43 5.01
N ARG A 160 35.42 16.61 5.69
CA ARG A 160 33.98 16.46 5.45
C ARG A 160 33.14 17.26 6.45
N GLY A 161 33.74 17.94 7.42
CA GLY A 161 33.01 18.48 8.56
C GLY A 161 32.30 17.36 9.33
N ILE A 162 33.11 16.42 9.83
CA ILE A 162 32.72 15.31 10.70
C ILE A 162 33.72 15.28 11.87
N GLU A 163 33.23 15.34 13.10
CA GLU A 163 34.03 15.15 14.33
C GLU A 163 34.51 13.69 14.45
N LEU A 164 35.71 13.45 14.99
CA LEU A 164 36.20 12.12 15.32
C LEU A 164 36.46 11.96 16.82
N HIS A 165 35.61 11.15 17.44
CA HIS A 165 35.75 10.72 18.83
C HIS A 165 36.50 9.38 18.88
N ALA A 166 37.67 9.39 19.51
CA ALA A 166 38.49 8.20 19.71
C ALA A 166 37.86 7.28 20.77
N TRP A 167 37.22 6.19 20.32
CA TRP A 167 36.60 5.20 21.19
C TRP A 167 37.61 4.19 21.72
N ILE A 168 37.70 4.14 23.05
CA ILE A 168 38.65 3.37 23.84
C ILE A 168 37.88 2.43 24.76
N ASN A 169 38.25 1.15 24.78
CA ASN A 169 37.85 0.26 25.86
C ASN A 169 38.83 0.37 27.05
N PRO A 170 38.37 0.66 28.28
CA PRO A 170 39.26 0.95 29.41
C PRO A 170 40.05 -0.28 29.87
N TYR A 171 39.42 -1.43 30.10
CA TYR A 171 40.04 -2.54 30.85
C TYR A 171 40.21 -3.86 30.09
N ARG A 172 39.55 -4.08 28.94
CA ARG A 172 39.60 -5.36 28.22
C ARG A 172 40.98 -5.60 27.61
N ILE A 173 41.65 -6.68 28.00
CA ILE A 173 42.94 -7.11 27.41
C ILE A 173 42.71 -8.08 26.24
N THR A 174 41.67 -8.92 26.29
CA THR A 174 41.37 -9.84 25.19
C THR A 174 39.89 -9.94 24.87
N LYS A 175 39.58 -10.24 23.61
CA LYS A 175 38.28 -10.78 23.21
C LYS A 175 38.53 -12.02 22.34
N LYS A 176 38.22 -13.21 22.87
CA LYS A 176 38.20 -14.45 22.09
C LYS A 176 36.91 -14.55 21.26
N THR A 177 37.02 -15.02 20.03
CA THR A 177 35.89 -15.60 19.28
C THR A 177 35.52 -16.98 19.82
N ALA A 178 34.51 -17.65 19.24
CA ALA A 178 34.20 -19.03 19.59
C ALA A 178 35.34 -20.01 19.24
N SER A 179 35.99 -19.82 18.08
CA SER A 179 37.06 -20.68 17.55
C SER A 179 38.45 -20.40 18.12
N GLU A 180 38.70 -19.22 18.69
CA GLU A 180 39.98 -18.92 19.34
C GLU A 180 40.17 -19.71 20.65
N ALA A 181 41.38 -20.24 20.84
CA ALA A 181 41.81 -20.89 22.08
C ALA A 181 41.72 -19.93 23.29
N LYS A 182 41.74 -20.48 24.51
CA LYS A 182 41.70 -19.67 25.74
C LYS A 182 42.97 -18.79 25.83
N PRO A 183 42.86 -17.45 25.82
CA PRO A 183 44.04 -16.59 25.81
C PRO A 183 44.79 -16.68 27.14
N THR A 184 46.12 -16.54 27.09
CA THR A 184 47.00 -16.47 28.26
C THR A 184 47.87 -15.22 28.18
N ILE A 185 48.45 -14.79 29.31
CA ILE A 185 49.38 -13.65 29.34
C ILE A 185 50.57 -13.89 28.38
N ASN A 186 51.02 -15.14 28.23
CA ASN A 186 52.08 -15.53 27.31
C ASN A 186 51.67 -15.53 25.82
N SER A 187 50.38 -15.54 25.49
CA SER A 187 49.88 -15.41 24.11
C SER A 187 49.83 -13.96 23.59
N LEU A 188 50.10 -12.99 24.47
CA LEU A 188 50.24 -11.58 24.12
C LEU A 188 51.68 -11.28 23.66
N VAL A 189 51.89 -10.27 22.83
CA VAL A 189 53.26 -9.85 22.44
C VAL A 189 54.08 -9.35 23.64
N SER A 190 55.41 -9.51 23.59
CA SER A 190 56.32 -9.16 24.70
C SER A 190 56.30 -7.67 25.09
N SER A 191 55.92 -6.78 24.17
CA SER A 191 55.75 -5.35 24.42
C SER A 191 54.49 -4.99 25.21
N HIS A 192 53.50 -5.88 25.29
CA HIS A 192 52.16 -5.61 25.81
C HIS A 192 52.15 -5.32 27.32
N PRO A 193 51.48 -4.25 27.81
CA PRO A 193 51.47 -3.90 29.23
C PRO A 193 51.02 -5.02 30.18
N ALA A 194 50.00 -5.80 29.81
CA ALA A 194 49.53 -6.97 30.55
C ALA A 194 50.55 -8.12 30.65
N ARG A 195 51.46 -8.25 29.67
CA ARG A 195 52.54 -9.25 29.69
C ARG A 195 53.77 -8.77 30.45
N LYS A 196 54.05 -7.47 30.41
CA LYS A 196 55.06 -6.82 31.27
C LYS A 196 54.64 -6.82 32.75
N ASN A 197 53.35 -6.67 33.03
CA ASN A 197 52.78 -6.54 34.38
C ASN A 197 51.70 -7.61 34.64
N PRO A 198 52.08 -8.90 34.78
CA PRO A 198 51.10 -9.98 34.96
C PRO A 198 50.25 -9.83 36.22
N GLY A 199 50.78 -9.17 37.25
CA GLY A 199 50.03 -8.83 38.48
C GLY A 199 48.96 -7.75 38.32
N TRP A 200 48.74 -7.21 37.11
CA TRP A 200 47.62 -6.31 36.81
C TRP A 200 46.44 -7.02 36.12
N VAL A 201 46.55 -8.34 35.88
CA VAL A 201 45.67 -9.09 34.98
C VAL A 201 44.78 -10.05 35.75
N VAL A 202 43.47 -9.84 35.63
CA VAL A 202 42.44 -10.77 36.11
C VAL A 202 41.89 -11.56 34.92
N ARG A 203 41.71 -12.88 35.10
CA ARG A 203 40.92 -13.70 34.17
C ARG A 203 39.49 -13.77 34.68
N TYR A 204 38.54 -13.47 33.81
CA TYR A 204 37.12 -13.54 34.13
C TYR A 204 36.47 -14.85 33.66
N SER A 205 35.24 -15.13 34.11
CA SER A 205 34.50 -16.36 33.82
C SER A 205 34.14 -16.53 32.33
N ASP A 206 34.10 -15.45 31.55
CA ASP A 206 34.04 -15.47 30.08
C ASP A 206 35.34 -15.98 29.39
N ASN A 207 36.35 -16.33 30.20
CA ASN A 207 37.70 -16.78 29.83
C ASN A 207 38.61 -15.72 29.20
N ASN A 208 38.17 -14.46 29.08
CA ASN A 208 39.01 -13.34 28.64
C ASN A 208 39.88 -12.79 29.79
N LEU A 209 40.84 -11.95 29.42
CA LEU A 209 41.71 -11.21 30.33
C LEU A 209 41.27 -9.75 30.40
N TYR A 210 41.31 -9.18 31.61
CA TYR A 210 40.98 -7.80 31.91
C TYR A 210 42.03 -7.21 32.85
N PHE A 211 42.30 -5.91 32.75
CA PHE A 211 43.07 -5.20 33.78
C PHE A 211 42.20 -5.01 35.03
N ASP A 212 42.80 -5.11 36.22
CA ASP A 212 42.12 -4.81 37.49
C ASP A 212 41.92 -3.29 37.69
N PRO A 213 40.68 -2.76 37.66
CA PRO A 213 40.43 -1.33 37.85
C PRO A 213 40.81 -0.81 39.25
N GLY A 214 40.95 -1.72 40.23
CA GLY A 214 41.35 -1.41 41.60
C GLY A 214 42.80 -0.98 41.76
N LEU A 215 43.66 -1.28 40.78
CA LEU A 215 45.07 -0.90 40.82
C LEU A 215 45.27 0.55 40.33
N PRO A 216 45.86 1.44 41.14
CA PRO A 216 46.22 2.79 40.70
C PRO A 216 47.13 2.80 39.46
N GLN A 217 47.98 1.78 39.31
CA GLN A 217 48.86 1.62 38.13
C GLN A 217 48.06 1.32 36.85
N VAL A 218 46.95 0.57 36.94
CA VAL A 218 46.06 0.32 35.80
C VAL A 218 45.33 1.60 35.42
N ARG A 219 44.79 2.34 36.40
CA ARG A 219 44.13 3.62 36.13
C ARG A 219 45.09 4.61 35.48
N LYS A 220 46.32 4.74 36.01
CA LYS A 220 47.38 5.55 35.40
C LYS A 220 47.74 5.10 33.98
N LEU A 221 47.88 3.79 33.70
CA LEU A 221 48.12 3.30 32.33
C LEU A 221 47.01 3.77 31.36
N VAL A 222 45.75 3.72 31.77
CA VAL A 222 44.65 4.18 30.93
C VAL A 222 44.71 5.70 30.74
N THR A 223 44.83 6.48 31.81
CA THR A 223 44.94 7.95 31.74
C THR A 223 46.13 8.41 30.90
N ASP A 224 47.31 7.82 31.08
CA ASP A 224 48.52 8.14 30.32
C ASP A 224 48.37 7.85 28.81
N SER A 225 47.63 6.79 28.46
CA SER A 225 47.34 6.45 27.06
C SER A 225 46.22 7.30 26.42
N VAL A 226 45.34 7.91 27.22
CA VAL A 226 44.42 8.94 26.73
C VAL A 226 45.19 10.25 26.51
N LEU A 227 46.08 10.61 27.43
CA LEU A 227 47.03 11.72 27.26
C LEU A 227 47.93 11.54 26.03
N GLU A 228 48.32 10.31 25.68
CA GLU A 228 49.04 10.03 24.44
C GLU A 228 48.20 10.42 23.21
N LEU A 229 46.93 10.04 23.16
CA LEU A 229 46.05 10.34 22.04
C LEU A 229 45.87 11.86 21.87
N VAL A 230 45.44 12.55 22.93
CA VAL A 230 45.19 14.01 22.93
C VAL A 230 46.44 14.84 22.64
N LYS A 231 47.66 14.29 22.86
CA LYS A 231 48.92 14.99 22.55
C LYS A 231 49.49 14.67 21.16
N LYS A 232 49.01 13.64 20.46
CA LYS A 232 49.56 13.17 19.18
C LYS A 232 48.59 13.32 18.01
N TYR A 233 47.29 13.42 18.26
CA TYR A 233 46.25 13.40 17.24
C TYR A 233 45.16 14.44 17.54
N ASP A 234 44.68 15.12 16.51
CA ASP A 234 43.66 16.16 16.58
C ASP A 234 42.26 15.55 16.71
N VAL A 235 41.95 14.98 17.88
CA VAL A 235 40.68 14.28 18.16
C VAL A 235 39.68 15.20 18.84
N ASP A 236 38.49 15.37 18.24
CA ASP A 236 37.41 16.19 18.80
C ASP A 236 36.91 15.64 20.15
N GLY A 237 37.10 14.34 20.41
CA GLY A 237 36.81 13.77 21.71
C GLY A 237 37.39 12.38 22.00
N ILE A 238 37.21 11.97 23.25
CA ILE A 238 37.54 10.65 23.81
C ILE A 238 36.24 9.98 24.25
N HIS A 239 36.04 8.71 23.87
CA HIS A 239 34.81 7.98 24.15
C HIS A 239 35.05 6.63 24.84
N PHE A 240 34.37 6.34 25.94
CA PHE A 240 34.33 4.98 26.53
C PHE A 240 32.97 4.30 26.29
N ASP A 241 32.98 2.97 26.11
CA ASP A 241 31.79 2.13 25.96
C ASP A 241 31.26 1.60 27.31
N ASP A 242 30.32 0.65 27.29
CA ASP A 242 29.67 0.12 28.49
C ASP A 242 30.53 -0.89 29.29
N TYR A 243 31.80 -1.09 28.96
CA TYR A 243 32.62 -2.17 29.51
C TYR A 243 33.56 -1.70 30.62
N PHE A 244 33.03 -1.66 31.84
CA PHE A 244 33.76 -1.41 33.08
C PHE A 244 34.24 -2.73 33.69
N TYR A 245 33.78 -3.10 34.88
CA TYR A 245 33.95 -4.49 35.34
C TYR A 245 33.09 -5.43 34.48
N PRO A 246 33.55 -6.66 34.20
CA PRO A 246 32.80 -7.61 33.38
C PRO A 246 31.67 -8.33 34.16
N GLY A 247 31.70 -8.30 35.49
CA GLY A 247 30.66 -8.87 36.37
C GLY A 247 31.03 -8.83 37.85
N LYS A 248 30.14 -9.34 38.71
CA LYS A 248 30.29 -9.36 40.17
C LYS A 248 31.34 -10.35 40.68
N ASP A 249 31.55 -11.46 39.97
CA ASP A 249 32.50 -12.56 40.24
C ASP A 249 33.94 -12.26 39.80
N PHE A 250 34.32 -10.99 39.69
CA PHE A 250 35.68 -10.56 39.38
C PHE A 250 36.65 -10.84 40.55
N ASP A 251 37.83 -11.41 40.27
CA ASP A 251 38.83 -11.80 41.28
C ASP A 251 39.83 -10.67 41.56
N ASP A 252 39.36 -9.64 42.28
CA ASP A 252 40.15 -8.51 42.78
C ASP A 252 40.27 -8.49 44.32
N ALA A 253 39.93 -9.59 45.00
CA ALA A 253 39.82 -9.63 46.48
C ALA A 253 41.14 -9.24 47.20
N LYS A 254 42.30 -9.56 46.60
CA LYS A 254 43.63 -9.15 47.10
C LYS A 254 43.88 -7.65 46.91
N THR A 255 43.33 -7.05 45.87
CA THR A 255 43.40 -5.62 45.57
C THR A 255 42.45 -4.84 46.48
N TYR A 256 41.22 -5.36 46.71
CA TYR A 256 40.29 -4.82 47.70
C TYR A 256 40.89 -4.82 49.11
N ALA A 257 41.49 -5.94 49.54
CA ALA A 257 42.17 -6.03 50.84
C ALA A 257 43.35 -5.04 51.01
N LYS A 258 43.89 -4.49 49.92
CA LYS A 258 44.98 -3.52 49.94
C LYS A 258 44.54 -2.06 49.78
N TYR A 259 43.47 -1.78 49.02
CA TYR A 259 43.07 -0.42 48.65
C TYR A 259 41.59 -0.09 48.93
N GLY A 260 40.84 -1.00 49.56
CA GLY A 260 39.39 -0.88 49.78
C GLY A 260 38.96 -0.56 51.21
N ALA A 261 39.89 -0.43 52.16
CA ALA A 261 39.60 -0.38 53.60
C ALA A 261 38.76 0.83 54.07
N GLU A 262 38.68 1.90 53.27
CA GLU A 262 37.85 3.09 53.56
C GLU A 262 36.39 2.96 53.07
N TYR A 263 36.06 1.91 52.30
CA TYR A 263 34.73 1.69 51.72
C TYR A 263 33.92 0.67 52.52
N LYS A 264 32.61 0.85 52.57
CA LYS A 264 31.68 -0.02 53.31
C LYS A 264 31.63 -1.45 52.75
N ASP A 265 31.73 -1.57 51.44
CA ASP A 265 31.69 -2.84 50.72
C ASP A 265 32.47 -2.78 49.41
N ILE A 266 32.82 -3.96 48.89
CA ILE A 266 33.58 -4.12 47.64
C ILE A 266 32.85 -3.53 46.43
N GLY A 267 31.51 -3.46 46.44
CA GLY A 267 30.75 -2.83 45.37
C GLY A 267 30.85 -1.31 45.38
N GLN A 268 30.90 -0.68 46.55
CA GLN A 268 31.19 0.74 46.71
C GLN A 268 32.62 1.05 46.24
N TRP A 269 33.61 0.26 46.65
CA TRP A 269 35.00 0.40 46.20
C TRP A 269 35.14 0.23 44.68
N ARG A 270 34.51 -0.79 44.07
CA ARG A 270 34.54 -1.00 42.61
C ARG A 270 33.92 0.16 41.84
N ARG A 271 32.82 0.76 42.32
CA ARG A 271 32.28 2.01 41.75
C ARG A 271 33.29 3.16 41.90
N ALA A 272 33.86 3.34 43.09
CA ALA A 272 34.85 4.40 43.33
C ALA A 272 36.09 4.27 42.43
N ASN A 273 36.58 3.05 42.16
CA ASN A 273 37.68 2.81 41.22
C ASN A 273 37.35 3.30 39.79
N VAL A 274 36.14 3.01 39.31
CA VAL A 274 35.66 3.47 38.00
C VAL A 274 35.51 4.99 37.98
N ASN A 275 34.88 5.57 39.00
CA ASN A 275 34.69 7.02 39.12
C ASN A 275 36.03 7.77 39.23
N THR A 276 37.03 7.17 39.90
CA THR A 276 38.41 7.68 39.97
C THR A 276 39.04 7.71 38.58
N LEU A 277 38.97 6.62 37.79
CA LEU A 277 39.50 6.63 36.42
C LEU A 277 38.84 7.72 35.57
N ILE A 278 37.52 7.86 35.65
CA ILE A 278 36.76 8.83 34.85
C ILE A 278 37.16 10.26 35.26
N SER A 279 37.28 10.54 36.56
CA SER A 279 37.76 11.84 37.07
C SER A 279 39.21 12.12 36.66
N ASP A 280 40.10 11.13 36.75
CA ASP A 280 41.51 11.25 36.36
C ASP A 280 41.67 11.50 34.86
N VAL A 281 40.93 10.76 34.01
CA VAL A 281 40.91 10.93 32.54
C VAL A 281 40.36 12.31 32.17
N SER A 282 39.24 12.72 32.76
CA SER A 282 38.62 14.02 32.51
C SER A 282 39.57 15.18 32.83
N LYS A 283 40.14 15.19 34.05
CA LYS A 283 41.17 16.16 34.47
C LYS A 283 42.39 16.16 33.57
N ALA A 284 42.85 14.98 33.15
CA ALA A 284 44.03 14.82 32.30
C ALA A 284 43.79 15.38 30.88
N ILE A 285 42.63 15.13 30.27
CA ILE A 285 42.25 15.71 28.97
C ILE A 285 42.23 17.24 29.09
N LYS A 286 41.43 17.79 30.02
CA LYS A 286 41.25 19.25 30.18
C LYS A 286 42.51 20.00 30.63
N ALA A 287 43.56 19.29 31.08
CA ALA A 287 44.88 19.84 31.37
C ALA A 287 45.82 19.88 30.15
N VAL A 288 45.47 19.23 29.03
CA VAL A 288 46.17 19.34 27.74
C VAL A 288 45.38 20.21 26.78
N ASP A 289 44.11 19.86 26.54
CA ASP A 289 43.18 20.64 25.73
C ASP A 289 41.78 20.61 26.36
N LYS A 290 41.15 21.77 26.44
CA LYS A 290 39.81 21.95 27.02
C LYS A 290 38.69 21.68 26.02
N ASN A 291 38.97 21.82 24.73
CA ASN A 291 38.02 21.67 23.64
C ASN A 291 37.65 20.19 23.44
N VAL A 292 38.64 19.30 23.56
CA VAL A 292 38.47 17.85 23.43
C VAL A 292 37.44 17.34 24.45
N ARG A 293 36.36 16.73 23.95
CA ARG A 293 35.23 16.28 24.76
C ARG A 293 35.42 14.86 25.27
N PHE A 294 35.23 14.62 26.55
CA PHE A 294 35.21 13.28 27.14
C PHE A 294 33.78 12.83 27.43
N GLY A 295 33.40 11.65 26.95
CA GLY A 295 32.07 11.11 27.25
C GLY A 295 31.96 9.60 27.15
N ILE A 296 30.85 9.07 27.64
CA ILE A 296 30.72 7.64 27.94
C ILE A 296 29.36 7.12 27.48
N SER A 297 29.35 5.92 26.89
CA SER A 297 28.13 5.20 26.51
C SER A 297 27.82 4.02 27.45
N PRO A 298 27.20 4.26 28.63
CA PRO A 298 26.78 3.20 29.52
C PRO A 298 25.56 2.44 28.97
N ARG A 299 25.23 1.29 29.57
CA ARG A 299 23.96 0.61 29.30
C ARG A 299 22.79 1.51 29.64
N GLY A 300 21.71 1.42 28.86
CA GLY A 300 20.52 2.27 29.06
C GLY A 300 19.79 2.12 30.40
N ILE A 301 20.19 1.18 31.28
CA ILE A 301 19.70 1.06 32.65
C ILE A 301 20.88 1.20 33.63
N TRP A 302 20.83 2.25 34.44
CA TRP A 302 21.73 2.46 35.59
C TRP A 302 21.34 1.54 36.76
N ALA A 303 20.12 1.74 37.27
CA ALA A 303 19.47 0.91 38.30
C ALA A 303 17.95 0.87 38.07
N ASN A 304 17.29 -0.19 38.53
CA ASN A 304 15.83 -0.33 38.47
C ASN A 304 15.17 0.38 39.67
N LYS A 305 13.95 0.92 39.49
CA LYS A 305 13.21 1.61 40.57
C LYS A 305 12.88 0.71 41.77
N SER A 306 12.85 -0.61 41.57
CA SER A 306 12.63 -1.62 42.61
C SER A 306 13.84 -1.94 43.48
N THR A 307 15.06 -1.62 43.01
CA THR A 307 16.33 -1.85 43.71
C THR A 307 16.92 -0.55 44.24
N ASN A 308 16.67 0.57 43.57
CA ASN A 308 17.07 1.92 43.97
C ASN A 308 15.94 2.90 43.65
N SER A 309 15.47 3.68 44.64
CA SER A 309 14.34 4.61 44.47
C SER A 309 14.58 5.73 43.44
N LEU A 310 15.85 6.02 43.12
CA LEU A 310 16.26 6.95 42.07
C LEU A 310 16.33 6.31 40.67
N GLY A 311 16.15 4.99 40.56
CA GLY A 311 16.27 4.22 39.33
C GLY A 311 15.08 4.36 38.37
N SER A 312 15.26 3.86 37.14
CA SER A 312 14.24 3.89 36.09
C SER A 312 13.12 2.87 36.32
N ASP A 313 11.91 3.14 35.84
CA ASP A 313 10.79 2.18 35.88
C ASP A 313 10.99 1.06 34.83
N THR A 314 11.93 0.18 35.17
CA THR A 314 12.46 -0.94 34.39
C THR A 314 12.69 -2.14 35.30
N ARG A 315 12.90 -3.32 34.70
CA ARG A 315 13.22 -4.58 35.40
C ARG A 315 14.34 -5.34 34.67
N GLY A 316 15.37 -4.61 34.25
CA GLY A 316 16.46 -5.10 33.41
C GLY A 316 17.80 -5.24 34.14
N TYR A 317 18.88 -5.43 33.38
CA TYR A 317 20.26 -5.53 33.87
C TYR A 317 20.80 -4.16 34.31
N GLU A 318 21.39 -4.06 35.51
CA GLU A 318 21.70 -2.78 36.17
C GLU A 318 23.19 -2.48 36.18
N SER A 319 23.64 -1.56 35.32
CA SER A 319 25.07 -1.25 35.16
C SER A 319 25.75 -0.77 36.46
N ASN A 320 25.02 -0.11 37.36
CA ASN A 320 25.49 0.35 38.67
C ASN A 320 25.91 -0.77 39.64
N TYR A 321 25.32 -1.97 39.49
CA TYR A 321 25.51 -3.10 40.40
C TYR A 321 26.18 -4.32 39.74
N GLU A 322 26.04 -4.48 38.42
CA GLU A 322 26.63 -5.61 37.68
C GLU A 322 28.01 -5.27 37.09
N GLN A 323 28.23 -4.02 36.69
CA GLN A 323 29.48 -3.54 36.07
C GLN A 323 30.18 -2.45 36.89
N TYR A 324 29.56 -2.03 38.01
CA TYR A 324 29.98 -0.94 38.89
C TYR A 324 30.12 0.41 38.16
N ALA A 325 29.26 0.63 37.17
CA ALA A 325 29.19 1.84 36.37
C ALA A 325 28.17 2.83 36.97
N ASP A 326 28.60 3.71 37.87
CA ASP A 326 27.72 4.72 38.48
C ASP A 326 27.52 5.94 37.57
N SER A 327 26.90 5.70 36.42
CA SER A 327 26.63 6.71 35.40
C SER A 327 25.76 7.88 35.86
N ARG A 328 25.01 7.72 36.95
CA ARG A 328 24.28 8.84 37.56
C ARG A 328 25.22 9.76 38.33
N GLN A 329 26.21 9.22 39.03
CA GLN A 329 27.24 10.04 39.67
C GLN A 329 28.09 10.78 38.62
N TRP A 330 28.49 10.15 37.52
CA TRP A 330 29.32 10.84 36.50
C TRP A 330 28.66 12.09 35.91
N VAL A 331 27.33 12.06 35.79
CA VAL A 331 26.53 13.22 35.35
C VAL A 331 26.38 14.25 36.46
N LYS A 332 25.97 13.84 37.68
CA LYS A 332 25.68 14.79 38.77
C LYS A 332 26.92 15.39 39.45
N ASP A 333 28.09 14.76 39.28
CA ASP A 333 29.40 15.30 39.68
C ASP A 333 30.15 15.93 38.48
N GLU A 334 29.49 16.04 37.30
CA GLU A 334 30.00 16.65 36.06
C GLU A 334 31.40 16.16 35.62
N LEU A 335 31.63 14.85 35.74
CA LEU A 335 32.93 14.23 35.43
C LEU A 335 33.18 14.04 33.92
N ILE A 336 32.16 14.26 33.08
CA ILE A 336 32.14 13.97 31.63
C ILE A 336 31.42 15.11 30.89
N ASP A 337 31.87 15.48 29.69
CA ASP A 337 31.25 16.51 28.85
C ASP A 337 29.96 16.02 28.17
N TYR A 338 29.77 14.70 28.02
CA TYR A 338 28.56 14.10 27.45
C TYR A 338 28.34 12.65 27.89
N ILE A 339 27.09 12.18 27.82
CA ILE A 339 26.68 10.81 28.12
C ILE A 339 25.80 10.23 27.00
N THR A 340 25.96 8.94 26.71
CA THR A 340 25.23 8.26 25.63
C THR A 340 24.63 6.92 26.05
N PRO A 341 23.54 6.89 26.84
CA PRO A 341 22.87 5.65 27.23
C PRO A 341 22.45 4.80 26.03
N GLN A 342 22.84 3.52 26.06
CA GLN A 342 22.45 2.51 25.07
C GLN A 342 20.99 2.08 25.28
N ILE A 343 20.03 2.86 24.78
CA ILE A 343 18.58 2.56 24.89
C ILE A 343 18.16 1.60 23.77
N TYR A 344 18.74 0.39 23.77
CA TYR A 344 18.61 -0.59 22.70
C TYR A 344 17.30 -1.42 22.76
N TRP A 345 16.18 -0.78 23.09
CA TRP A 345 14.84 -1.40 23.16
C TRP A 345 13.84 -0.60 22.32
N ASN A 346 12.68 -1.19 22.05
CA ASN A 346 11.61 -0.47 21.33
C ASN A 346 10.73 0.33 22.28
N ILE A 347 10.07 1.34 21.75
CA ILE A 347 9.01 2.09 22.42
C ILE A 347 7.91 1.10 22.84
N GLY A 348 7.50 1.17 24.11
CA GLY A 348 6.50 0.28 24.73
C GLY A 348 7.02 -1.11 25.14
N PHE A 349 8.34 -1.39 25.10
CA PHE A 349 8.87 -2.67 25.56
C PHE A 349 8.71 -2.83 27.09
N SER A 350 7.96 -3.85 27.53
CA SER A 350 7.43 -3.91 28.90
C SER A 350 8.47 -3.97 30.04
N ILE A 351 9.69 -4.46 29.78
CA ILE A 351 10.77 -4.60 30.77
C ILE A 351 11.69 -3.36 30.80
N ALA A 352 11.84 -2.68 29.66
CA ALA A 352 12.78 -1.57 29.45
C ALA A 352 12.26 -0.68 28.31
N ASP A 353 11.18 0.06 28.55
CA ASP A 353 10.53 0.89 27.54
C ASP A 353 11.45 2.06 27.16
N TYR A 354 11.74 2.19 25.86
CA TYR A 354 12.54 3.29 25.30
C TYR A 354 12.08 4.65 25.84
N ARG A 355 10.77 4.91 25.89
CA ARG A 355 10.24 6.20 26.36
C ARG A 355 10.50 6.43 27.86
N LYS A 356 10.36 5.40 28.69
CA LYS A 356 10.61 5.50 30.14
C LYS A 356 12.09 5.75 30.43
N LEU A 357 12.97 5.10 29.67
CA LEU A 357 14.41 5.33 29.76
C LEU A 357 14.80 6.72 29.26
N LEU A 358 14.28 7.16 28.12
CA LEU A 358 14.50 8.51 27.60
C LEU A 358 14.13 9.59 28.62
N ILE A 359 12.94 9.48 29.22
CA ILE A 359 12.46 10.40 30.27
C ILE A 359 13.40 10.35 31.49
N TRP A 360 13.78 9.16 31.97
CA TRP A 360 14.67 9.04 33.11
C TRP A 360 16.07 9.64 32.85
N TRP A 361 16.61 9.45 31.64
CA TRP A 361 17.93 9.98 31.28
C TRP A 361 17.94 11.51 31.11
N LYS A 362 16.88 12.14 30.57
CA LYS A 362 16.79 13.61 30.58
C LYS A 362 16.72 14.16 32.00
N ASP A 363 16.01 13.50 32.93
CA ASP A 363 15.92 13.92 34.33
C ASP A 363 17.27 13.77 35.07
N VAL A 364 18.13 12.85 34.61
CA VAL A 364 19.50 12.69 35.10
C VAL A 364 20.44 13.80 34.61
N VAL A 365 20.36 14.27 33.35
CA VAL A 365 21.17 15.42 32.89
C VAL A 365 20.55 16.78 33.23
N SER A 366 19.25 16.86 33.51
CA SER A 366 18.57 18.13 33.80
C SER A 366 19.24 18.85 34.99
N GLY A 367 19.56 20.14 34.80
CA GLY A 367 20.32 20.95 35.76
C GLY A 367 21.83 20.68 35.80
N THR A 368 22.41 20.07 34.76
CA THR A 368 23.87 19.90 34.59
C THR A 368 24.31 20.38 33.20
N SER A 369 25.62 20.56 33.02
CA SER A 369 26.29 20.88 31.75
C SER A 369 26.56 19.67 30.85
N VAL A 370 26.16 18.45 31.27
CA VAL A 370 26.46 17.21 30.54
C VAL A 370 25.45 16.96 29.43
N ASP A 371 25.91 16.97 28.18
CA ASP A 371 25.05 16.67 27.02
C ASP A 371 24.50 15.23 27.06
N LEU A 372 23.21 15.05 26.78
CA LEU A 372 22.59 13.74 26.58
C LEU A 372 22.44 13.44 25.09
N TYR A 373 23.12 12.39 24.62
CA TYR A 373 22.87 11.77 23.31
C TYR A 373 22.22 10.39 23.50
N ILE A 374 21.40 9.92 22.57
CA ILE A 374 20.76 8.60 22.71
C ILE A 374 21.39 7.54 21.80
N GLY A 375 21.76 6.39 22.37
CA GLY A 375 22.30 5.25 21.62
C GLY A 375 21.20 4.40 20.97
N HIS A 376 21.17 4.33 19.63
CA HIS A 376 20.17 3.58 18.86
C HIS A 376 20.68 2.23 18.33
N ALA A 377 19.81 1.20 18.35
CA ALA A 377 20.14 -0.17 17.95
C ALA A 377 19.77 -0.48 16.48
N LEU A 378 20.53 0.05 15.51
CA LEU A 378 20.30 -0.24 14.08
C LEU A 378 20.37 -1.74 13.77
N TYR A 379 21.22 -2.49 14.48
CA TYR A 379 21.36 -3.94 14.35
C TYR A 379 20.09 -4.76 14.64
N LYS A 380 19.06 -4.18 15.25
CA LYS A 380 17.75 -4.82 15.49
C LYS A 380 16.72 -4.54 14.39
N ALA A 381 16.88 -3.45 13.66
CA ALA A 381 16.00 -3.05 12.57
C ALA A 381 16.20 -3.91 11.31
N GLY A 382 15.30 -3.76 10.34
CA GLY A 382 15.23 -4.59 9.14
C GLY A 382 14.62 -5.98 9.41
N ASN A 383 13.93 -6.18 10.54
CA ASN A 383 13.27 -7.44 10.86
C ASN A 383 12.19 -7.76 9.81
N GLN A 384 12.06 -9.04 9.46
CA GLN A 384 11.17 -9.53 8.40
C GLN A 384 9.81 -10.04 8.92
N ASP A 385 9.68 -10.29 10.24
CA ASP A 385 8.39 -10.59 10.85
C ASP A 385 7.57 -9.30 11.01
N THR A 386 6.42 -9.22 10.35
CA THR A 386 5.50 -8.08 10.40
C THR A 386 4.89 -7.82 11.76
N LYS A 387 5.00 -8.77 12.71
CA LYS A 387 4.59 -8.60 14.11
C LYS A 387 5.71 -8.06 15.01
N SER A 388 6.95 -8.01 14.52
CA SER A 388 8.08 -7.50 15.28
C SER A 388 7.96 -5.98 15.43
N PRO A 389 8.19 -5.40 16.62
CA PRO A 389 8.28 -3.95 16.77
C PRO A 389 9.47 -3.35 16.01
N TRP A 390 10.39 -4.19 15.51
CA TRP A 390 11.53 -3.82 14.66
C TRP A 390 11.31 -4.15 13.16
N TYR A 391 10.07 -4.38 12.75
CA TYR A 391 9.74 -4.63 11.34
C TYR A 391 10.11 -3.43 10.46
N GLY A 392 10.89 -3.67 9.39
CA GLY A 392 11.39 -2.61 8.54
C GLY A 392 12.25 -1.60 9.31
N VAL A 393 11.97 -0.31 9.15
CA VAL A 393 12.83 0.80 9.65
C VAL A 393 12.10 1.83 10.52
N ALA A 394 10.76 1.74 10.60
CA ALA A 394 9.92 2.76 11.23
C ALA A 394 10.19 2.98 12.73
N GLU A 395 10.71 1.98 13.45
CA GLU A 395 11.03 2.15 14.87
C GLU A 395 12.20 3.12 15.11
N ILE A 396 13.21 3.12 14.24
CA ILE A 396 14.32 4.09 14.33
C ILE A 396 13.80 5.50 14.08
N GLU A 397 12.94 5.67 13.08
CA GLU A 397 12.27 6.95 12.76
C GLU A 397 11.44 7.46 13.94
N ARG A 398 10.61 6.61 14.56
CA ARG A 398 9.83 6.96 15.76
C ARG A 398 10.72 7.34 16.95
N GLN A 399 11.86 6.68 17.13
CA GLN A 399 12.80 6.99 18.21
C GLN A 399 13.48 8.36 17.99
N MET A 400 13.96 8.64 16.77
CA MET A 400 14.56 9.93 16.43
C MET A 400 13.58 11.10 16.66
N PHE A 401 12.33 10.97 16.21
CA PHE A 401 11.32 12.02 16.44
C PHE A 401 10.84 12.10 17.90
N LEU A 402 10.85 11.00 18.66
CA LEU A 402 10.55 11.04 20.10
C LEU A 402 11.65 11.77 20.90
N ASN A 403 12.92 11.64 20.50
CA ASN A 403 14.05 12.34 21.12
C ASN A 403 13.92 13.85 20.99
N ARG A 404 13.52 14.36 19.80
CA ARG A 404 13.28 15.79 19.53
C ARG A 404 12.19 16.43 20.41
N GLY A 405 11.39 15.64 21.13
CA GLY A 405 10.40 16.13 22.09
C GLY A 405 10.97 16.60 23.44
N TYR A 406 12.28 16.52 23.66
CA TYR A 406 12.93 16.83 24.93
C TYR A 406 14.20 17.68 24.72
N PRO A 407 14.22 18.97 25.13
CA PRO A 407 15.33 19.89 24.85
C PRO A 407 16.63 19.55 25.58
N GLU A 408 16.59 18.68 26.60
CA GLU A 408 17.79 18.12 27.24
C GLU A 408 18.52 17.11 26.34
N VAL A 409 17.84 16.52 25.35
CA VAL A 409 18.44 15.56 24.41
C VAL A 409 19.10 16.34 23.27
N LYS A 410 20.42 16.30 23.23
CA LYS A 410 21.26 17.07 22.30
C LYS A 410 21.67 16.29 21.04
N GLY A 411 21.21 15.05 20.89
CA GLY A 411 21.46 14.27 19.69
C GLY A 411 21.29 12.76 19.83
N SER A 412 21.83 12.03 18.86
CA SER A 412 21.68 10.59 18.70
C SER A 412 22.97 9.97 18.15
N ILE A 413 23.32 8.78 18.62
CA ILE A 413 24.46 8.00 18.11
C ILE A 413 23.98 6.60 17.70
N PHE A 414 24.32 6.17 16.49
CA PHE A 414 23.82 4.94 15.89
C PHE A 414 24.80 3.77 16.03
N TYR A 415 24.34 2.65 16.58
CA TYR A 415 25.08 1.39 16.62
C TYR A 415 24.52 0.43 15.55
N ASN A 416 25.17 0.24 14.41
CA ASN A 416 26.50 0.70 13.98
C ASN A 416 26.60 0.79 12.44
N TYR A 417 27.77 1.18 11.90
CA TYR A 417 27.99 1.33 10.45
C TYR A 417 27.59 0.11 9.63
N SER A 418 28.06 -1.10 9.93
CA SER A 418 27.72 -2.32 9.18
C SER A 418 26.22 -2.63 9.21
N SER A 419 25.52 -2.28 10.29
CA SER A 419 24.05 -2.39 10.33
C SER A 419 23.36 -1.34 9.47
N MET A 420 23.90 -0.12 9.42
CA MET A 420 23.41 0.97 8.58
C MET A 420 23.60 0.65 7.08
N ALA A 421 24.84 0.36 6.66
CA ALA A 421 25.21 0.12 5.26
C ALA A 421 24.60 -1.16 4.67
N LYS A 422 24.31 -2.18 5.49
CA LYS A 422 23.65 -3.41 5.07
C LYS A 422 22.21 -3.21 4.58
N TYR A 423 21.52 -2.16 5.04
CA TYR A 423 20.12 -1.92 4.73
C TYR A 423 19.92 -0.49 4.17
N PRO A 424 19.86 -0.30 2.84
CA PRO A 424 19.68 1.03 2.23
C PRO A 424 18.45 1.80 2.73
N ALA A 425 17.41 1.09 3.20
CA ALA A 425 16.25 1.69 3.85
C ALA A 425 16.60 2.41 5.17
N LEU A 426 17.57 1.92 5.96
CA LEU A 426 18.02 2.61 7.18
C LEU A 426 18.77 3.89 6.84
N MET A 427 19.72 3.84 5.89
CA MET A 427 20.42 5.05 5.42
C MET A 427 19.42 6.09 4.89
N SER A 428 18.40 5.67 4.12
CA SER A 428 17.36 6.57 3.62
C SER A 428 16.46 7.12 4.73
N THR A 429 16.10 6.32 5.74
CA THR A 429 15.26 6.78 6.87
C THR A 429 16.00 7.74 7.78
N ILE A 430 17.27 7.46 8.14
CA ILE A 430 18.07 8.36 8.97
C ILE A 430 18.32 9.67 8.21
N LYS A 431 18.67 9.58 6.92
CA LYS A 431 18.85 10.75 6.04
C LYS A 431 17.59 11.60 6.00
N SER A 432 16.44 11.03 5.64
CA SER A 432 15.20 11.80 5.53
C SER A 432 14.55 12.17 6.87
N ALA A 433 15.00 11.62 7.99
CA ALA A 433 14.70 12.15 9.30
C ALA A 433 15.50 13.44 9.55
N TYR A 434 16.82 13.45 9.29
CA TYR A 434 17.65 14.65 9.43
C TYR A 434 17.32 15.75 8.42
N GLU A 435 17.05 15.42 7.15
CA GLU A 435 16.56 16.39 6.15
C GLU A 435 15.28 17.11 6.61
N ARG A 436 14.41 16.45 7.41
CA ARG A 436 13.22 17.08 8.01
C ARG A 436 13.56 17.89 9.26
N ILE A 437 14.45 17.39 10.14
CA ILE A 437 14.90 18.10 11.35
C ILE A 437 15.59 19.41 10.98
N ASP A 438 16.33 19.45 9.87
CA ASP A 438 17.02 20.64 9.36
C ASP A 438 16.11 21.61 8.58
N GLY A 439 14.83 21.29 8.39
CA GLY A 439 13.92 22.06 7.52
C GLY A 439 14.26 22.00 6.02
N ASN A 440 15.20 21.13 5.62
CA ASN A 440 15.61 20.92 4.22
C ASN A 440 14.55 20.16 3.38
N VAL A 441 13.50 19.62 4.02
CA VAL A 441 12.28 19.17 3.33
C VAL A 441 11.26 20.31 3.32
N SER A 442 10.84 20.71 2.12
CA SER A 442 9.72 21.66 1.93
C SER A 442 8.51 21.24 2.76
N ALA A 443 7.97 22.17 3.55
CA ALA A 443 6.73 21.96 4.30
C ALA A 443 5.67 21.35 3.38
N THR A 444 5.07 20.23 3.80
CA THR A 444 4.00 19.57 3.03
C THR A 444 2.71 20.33 3.33
N PRO A 445 2.17 21.14 2.39
CA PRO A 445 0.96 21.88 2.66
C PRO A 445 -0.21 20.92 2.88
N VAL A 446 -1.17 21.34 3.70
CA VAL A 446 -2.48 20.69 3.73
C VAL A 446 -3.08 20.76 2.32
N THR A 447 -3.57 19.63 1.82
CA THR A 447 -4.33 19.53 0.58
C THR A 447 -5.63 18.79 0.83
N VAL A 448 -6.67 19.07 0.03
CA VAL A 448 -7.90 18.26 0.00
C VAL A 448 -8.17 17.89 -1.45
N SER A 449 -8.00 16.62 -1.76
CA SER A 449 -8.16 16.01 -3.08
C SER A 449 -9.59 15.57 -3.38
N ARG A 450 -10.39 15.31 -2.34
CA ARG A 450 -11.81 14.94 -2.46
C ARG A 450 -12.63 15.76 -1.46
N PRO A 451 -13.54 16.64 -1.92
CA PRO A 451 -13.60 17.17 -3.28
C PRO A 451 -12.37 18.07 -3.54
N SER A 452 -11.96 18.20 -4.81
CA SER A 452 -10.92 19.15 -5.21
C SER A 452 -11.34 20.60 -4.99
N ASP A 453 -12.65 20.87 -5.08
CA ASP A 453 -13.27 22.19 -5.12
C ASP A 453 -14.55 22.24 -4.27
N ASN A 454 -15.24 23.38 -4.26
CA ASN A 454 -16.54 23.50 -3.61
C ASN A 454 -17.64 22.83 -4.46
N ILE A 455 -18.54 22.06 -3.84
CA ILE A 455 -19.49 21.19 -4.55
C ILE A 455 -20.94 21.31 -4.04
N LYS A 456 -21.88 20.78 -4.83
CA LYS A 456 -23.28 20.54 -4.45
C LYS A 456 -23.59 19.05 -4.46
N THR A 457 -24.37 18.58 -3.48
CA THR A 457 -24.78 17.16 -3.38
C THR A 457 -26.15 16.99 -2.73
N GLY A 458 -26.76 15.81 -2.91
CA GLY A 458 -27.95 15.38 -2.17
C GLY A 458 -27.65 14.48 -0.96
N TYR A 459 -26.43 13.93 -0.87
CA TYR A 459 -26.05 13.00 0.19
C TYR A 459 -26.12 13.64 1.58
N SER A 460 -26.38 12.81 2.60
CA SER A 460 -26.32 13.21 4.03
C SER A 460 -24.92 13.15 4.62
N GLN A 461 -23.95 12.58 3.90
CA GLN A 461 -22.57 12.40 4.32
C GLN A 461 -21.64 12.53 3.11
N TYR A 462 -20.39 12.94 3.32
CA TYR A 462 -19.37 13.04 2.27
C TYR A 462 -17.99 12.64 2.78
N TYR A 463 -17.22 11.91 1.97
CA TYR A 463 -15.88 11.43 2.31
C TYR A 463 -14.81 12.40 1.81
N LEU A 464 -14.21 13.13 2.75
CA LEU A 464 -13.10 14.04 2.52
C LEU A 464 -11.78 13.26 2.54
N ASN A 465 -10.86 13.53 1.62
CA ASN A 465 -9.49 13.01 1.71
C ASN A 465 -8.44 13.99 1.16
N GLY A 466 -7.17 13.78 1.54
CA GLY A 466 -6.06 14.64 1.15
C GLY A 466 -4.74 14.28 1.85
N SER A 467 -3.73 15.15 1.67
CA SER A 467 -2.40 15.03 2.29
C SER A 467 -2.11 16.18 3.24
N SER A 468 -1.30 15.93 4.25
CA SER A 468 -0.72 16.97 5.12
C SER A 468 0.54 16.43 5.78
N ASP A 469 1.35 17.26 6.44
CA ASP A 469 2.62 16.84 7.05
C ASP A 469 2.39 15.73 8.10
N PRO A 470 2.97 14.52 7.94
CA PRO A 470 2.77 13.40 8.87
C PRO A 470 3.14 13.70 10.32
N PHE A 471 4.10 14.59 10.58
CA PHE A 471 4.68 14.80 11.90
C PHE A 471 3.99 15.90 12.71
N LYS A 472 3.15 16.70 12.06
CA LYS A 472 2.42 17.82 12.64
C LYS A 472 0.95 17.47 12.88
N PRO A 473 0.29 17.95 13.95
CA PRO A 473 -1.12 17.68 14.18
C PRO A 473 -2.00 18.32 13.09
N LEU A 474 -2.92 17.54 12.52
CA LEU A 474 -3.92 18.01 11.56
C LEU A 474 -5.26 18.20 12.28
N TYR A 475 -5.91 19.33 12.04
CA TYR A 475 -7.24 19.65 12.56
C TYR A 475 -8.25 19.77 11.43
N LEU A 476 -9.50 19.43 11.70
CA LEU A 476 -10.67 19.67 10.87
C LEU A 476 -11.70 20.46 11.70
N ASN A 477 -11.98 21.71 11.31
CA ASN A 477 -12.79 22.65 12.08
C ASN A 477 -12.37 22.71 13.57
N GLY A 478 -11.05 22.75 13.83
CA GLY A 478 -10.45 22.78 15.16
C GLY A 478 -10.38 21.44 15.91
N LYS A 479 -10.95 20.36 15.38
CA LYS A 479 -10.90 19.01 16.00
C LYS A 479 -9.76 18.17 15.41
N PRO A 480 -8.95 17.45 16.21
CA PRO A 480 -7.88 16.59 15.68
C PRO A 480 -8.37 15.53 14.69
N VAL A 481 -7.55 15.25 13.67
CA VAL A 481 -7.77 14.19 12.68
C VAL A 481 -6.82 13.04 12.99
N GLU A 482 -7.32 12.01 13.69
CA GLU A 482 -6.51 10.91 14.22
C GLU A 482 -6.19 9.82 13.17
N ASN A 483 -7.12 9.52 12.27
CA ASN A 483 -7.00 8.44 11.28
C ASN A 483 -6.14 8.84 10.08
N ARG A 484 -4.83 9.02 10.32
CA ARG A 484 -3.82 9.40 9.33
C ARG A 484 -2.84 8.26 9.07
N SER A 485 -2.33 8.20 7.84
CA SER A 485 -1.31 7.22 7.43
C SER A 485 0.10 7.70 7.81
N SER A 486 1.11 6.83 7.69
CA SER A 486 2.51 7.13 8.07
C SER A 486 3.14 8.31 7.31
N LYS A 487 2.65 8.56 6.09
CA LYS A 487 3.01 9.67 5.19
C LYS A 487 2.04 10.85 5.27
N GLY A 488 1.15 10.85 6.26
CA GLY A 488 0.27 11.98 6.59
C GLY A 488 -0.97 12.11 5.73
N TYR A 489 -1.26 11.12 4.87
CA TYR A 489 -2.53 11.06 4.14
C TYR A 489 -3.69 10.86 5.13
N PHE A 490 -4.84 11.46 4.86
CA PHE A 490 -6.01 11.41 5.73
C PHE A 490 -7.28 11.17 4.94
N GLY A 491 -8.30 10.62 5.61
CA GLY A 491 -9.61 10.39 5.02
C GLY A 491 -10.70 10.32 6.08
N VAL A 492 -11.72 11.16 5.95
CA VAL A 492 -12.75 11.40 6.98
C VAL A 492 -14.14 11.45 6.32
N LEU A 493 -15.06 10.60 6.77
CA LEU A 493 -16.48 10.75 6.46
C LEU A 493 -17.07 11.85 7.38
N VAL A 494 -17.67 12.88 6.80
CA VAL A 494 -18.38 13.95 7.52
C VAL A 494 -19.87 13.92 7.24
N ASP A 495 -20.68 14.27 8.23
CA ASP A 495 -22.11 14.52 8.07
C ASP A 495 -22.37 15.87 7.37
N LEU A 496 -23.51 15.96 6.68
CA LEU A 496 -23.95 17.16 5.96
C LEU A 496 -25.36 17.57 6.40
N GLU A 497 -25.48 18.73 7.03
CA GLU A 497 -26.76 19.42 7.24
C GLU A 497 -27.31 19.96 5.91
N LYS A 498 -28.60 20.35 5.88
CA LYS A 498 -29.17 21.01 4.69
C LYS A 498 -28.61 22.41 4.53
N GLY A 499 -28.32 22.81 3.29
CA GLY A 499 -27.69 24.09 3.00
C GLY A 499 -26.16 23.98 3.01
N THR A 500 -25.48 25.04 3.44
CA THR A 500 -24.03 25.19 3.29
C THR A 500 -23.27 24.59 4.48
N ASN A 501 -22.44 23.58 4.20
CA ASN A 501 -21.51 22.99 5.17
C ASN A 501 -20.09 23.44 4.83
N THR A 502 -19.28 23.80 5.83
CA THR A 502 -17.91 24.29 5.64
C THR A 502 -16.91 23.44 6.43
N PHE A 503 -15.87 22.99 5.75
CA PHE A 503 -14.84 22.09 6.27
C PHE A 503 -13.46 22.69 6.01
N THR A 504 -12.83 23.23 7.05
CA THR A 504 -11.46 23.76 7.02
C THR A 504 -10.54 22.77 7.69
N PHE A 505 -9.60 22.21 6.92
CA PHE A 505 -8.44 21.52 7.46
C PHE A 505 -7.34 22.54 7.76
N SER A 506 -6.64 22.41 8.88
CA SER A 506 -5.53 23.28 9.26
C SER A 506 -4.41 22.55 10.00
N GLN A 507 -3.18 23.02 9.81
CA GLN A 507 -1.94 22.49 10.39
C GLN A 507 -0.86 23.58 10.27
N GLU A 508 -0.41 24.15 11.40
CA GLU A 508 0.70 25.11 11.50
C GLU A 508 0.78 26.14 10.34
N GLY A 509 -0.17 27.08 10.32
CA GLY A 509 -0.26 28.14 9.30
C GLY A 509 -0.80 27.69 7.93
N SER A 510 -0.69 26.40 7.58
CA SER A 510 -1.32 25.85 6.37
C SER A 510 -2.81 25.56 6.62
N TYR A 511 -3.68 25.99 5.71
CA TYR A 511 -5.12 25.75 5.77
C TYR A 511 -5.75 25.51 4.39
N VAL A 512 -6.76 24.65 4.34
CA VAL A 512 -7.58 24.40 3.15
C VAL A 512 -9.05 24.26 3.53
N THR A 513 -9.90 25.09 2.96
CA THR A 513 -11.36 25.04 3.14
C THR A 513 -12.04 24.37 1.94
N ARG A 514 -13.08 23.58 2.22
CA ARG A 514 -14.07 23.08 1.26
C ARG A 514 -15.47 23.43 1.73
N VAL A 515 -16.31 23.87 0.81
CA VAL A 515 -17.72 24.17 1.03
C VAL A 515 -18.56 23.15 0.27
N ILE A 516 -19.42 22.43 0.98
CA ILE A 516 -20.33 21.42 0.45
C ILE A 516 -21.75 21.87 0.72
N ASN A 517 -22.46 22.28 -0.33
CA ASN A 517 -23.85 22.71 -0.22
C ASN A 517 -24.79 21.53 -0.51
N ARG A 518 -25.51 21.07 0.52
CA ARG A 518 -26.46 19.97 0.44
C ARG A 518 -27.86 20.50 0.13
N SER A 519 -28.43 20.12 -1.02
CA SER A 519 -29.85 20.37 -1.32
C SER A 519 -30.60 19.04 -1.42
N THR A 520 -31.80 19.02 -0.84
CA THR A 520 -32.76 17.89 -0.96
C THR A 520 -33.79 18.13 -2.06
N ASP A 521 -33.67 19.23 -2.78
CA ASP A 521 -34.80 19.81 -3.49
C ASP A 521 -34.80 19.30 -4.92
N SER A 522 -35.81 18.49 -5.25
CA SER A 522 -36.14 18.22 -6.64
C SER A 522 -36.47 19.55 -7.31
N ALA A 523 -35.84 19.82 -8.45
CA ALA A 523 -35.92 21.12 -9.11
C ALA A 523 -37.39 21.58 -9.27
N PRO A 524 -37.72 22.84 -8.90
CA PRO A 524 -39.10 23.28 -8.76
C PRO A 524 -39.88 23.05 -10.06
N LEU A 525 -41.11 22.53 -9.91
CA LEU A 525 -41.94 22.08 -11.03
C LEU A 525 -42.12 23.20 -12.06
N GLN A 526 -41.40 23.11 -13.18
CA GLN A 526 -41.40 24.16 -14.18
C GLN A 526 -42.78 24.30 -14.83
N LYS A 527 -43.39 25.48 -14.67
CA LYS A 527 -44.64 25.87 -15.31
C LYS A 527 -44.40 25.96 -16.83
N MET A 528 -45.31 25.42 -17.62
CA MET A 528 -45.24 25.49 -19.09
C MET A 528 -45.49 26.94 -19.53
N SER A 529 -44.80 27.40 -20.57
CA SER A 529 -45.00 28.76 -21.12
C SER A 529 -46.32 28.91 -21.89
N LYS A 530 -46.92 27.80 -22.34
CA LYS A 530 -48.17 27.75 -23.11
C LYS A 530 -48.87 26.41 -22.94
N ALA A 531 -50.18 26.40 -23.18
CA ALA A 531 -51.00 25.20 -23.13
C ALA A 531 -50.89 24.41 -24.46
N GLU A 532 -50.05 23.38 -24.48
CA GLU A 532 -49.83 22.50 -25.63
C GLU A 532 -49.36 21.10 -25.21
N ILE A 533 -49.33 20.15 -26.15
CA ILE A 533 -48.71 18.84 -25.94
C ILE A 533 -47.20 18.98 -26.21
N ILE A 534 -46.36 18.55 -25.27
CA ILE A 534 -44.90 18.59 -25.44
C ILE A 534 -44.50 17.50 -26.45
N GLY A 535 -44.15 17.88 -27.68
CA GLY A 535 -43.91 16.93 -28.78
C GLY A 535 -42.85 15.86 -28.49
N SER A 536 -41.74 16.22 -27.87
CA SER A 536 -40.68 15.27 -27.45
C SER A 536 -41.11 14.28 -26.36
N SER A 537 -42.30 14.44 -25.77
CA SER A 537 -42.86 13.54 -24.76
C SER A 537 -43.93 12.58 -25.30
N THR A 538 -44.38 12.75 -26.55
CA THR A 538 -45.34 11.83 -27.19
C THR A 538 -44.71 10.46 -27.44
N PHE A 539 -45.50 9.39 -27.50
CA PHE A 539 -44.98 8.06 -27.79
C PHE A 539 -45.53 7.50 -29.12
N PRO A 540 -44.70 6.86 -29.96
CA PRO A 540 -43.28 6.63 -29.79
C PRO A 540 -42.39 7.74 -30.38
N GLN A 541 -41.18 7.89 -29.84
CA GLN A 541 -40.15 8.78 -30.40
C GLN A 541 -39.32 8.11 -31.54
N SER A 542 -39.48 6.80 -31.77
CA SER A 542 -38.80 6.03 -32.83
C SER A 542 -39.74 4.95 -33.37
N GLN A 543 -39.43 4.32 -34.51
CA GLN A 543 -40.28 3.27 -35.07
C GLN A 543 -40.48 2.10 -34.09
N GLU A 544 -41.74 1.84 -33.72
CA GLU A 544 -42.10 0.68 -32.89
C GLU A 544 -42.61 -0.46 -33.78
N TYR A 545 -42.29 -1.69 -33.40
CA TYR A 545 -42.92 -2.89 -33.92
C TYR A 545 -43.15 -3.87 -32.78
N ARG A 546 -44.35 -4.46 -32.72
CA ARG A 546 -44.78 -5.34 -31.62
C ARG A 546 -45.36 -6.65 -32.15
N ALA A 547 -45.42 -7.66 -31.29
CA ALA A 547 -46.16 -8.88 -31.59
C ALA A 547 -47.69 -8.64 -31.51
N PRO A 548 -48.51 -9.44 -32.21
CA PRO A 548 -49.95 -9.48 -31.99
C PRO A 548 -50.32 -9.67 -30.51
N ALA A 549 -51.34 -8.96 -30.03
CA ALA A 549 -51.81 -8.93 -28.63
C ALA A 549 -50.86 -8.30 -27.57
N ASP A 550 -49.69 -7.79 -27.95
CA ASP A 550 -48.83 -7.01 -27.03
C ASP A 550 -49.55 -5.76 -26.47
N LYS A 551 -49.10 -5.26 -25.31
CA LYS A 551 -49.61 -4.04 -24.69
C LYS A 551 -48.59 -2.90 -24.77
N VAL A 552 -48.98 -1.79 -25.38
CA VAL A 552 -48.14 -0.58 -25.57
C VAL A 552 -48.72 0.59 -24.78
N THR A 553 -47.93 1.17 -23.88
CA THR A 553 -48.33 2.38 -23.15
C THR A 553 -48.06 3.62 -24.00
N LEU A 554 -49.05 4.02 -24.79
CA LEU A 554 -49.10 5.33 -25.44
C LEU A 554 -49.04 6.41 -24.35
N SER A 555 -48.21 7.44 -24.52
CA SER A 555 -48.10 8.52 -23.53
C SER A 555 -47.73 9.87 -24.14
N CYS A 556 -48.05 10.95 -23.44
CA CYS A 556 -47.62 12.32 -23.75
C CYS A 556 -47.61 13.17 -22.47
N ARG A 557 -47.01 14.36 -22.50
CA ARG A 557 -47.16 15.40 -21.46
C ARG A 557 -47.92 16.60 -22.00
N ALA A 558 -48.85 17.09 -21.18
CA ALA A 558 -49.75 18.21 -21.46
C ALA A 558 -50.07 18.93 -20.12
N PRO A 559 -50.74 20.10 -20.12
CA PRO A 559 -51.10 20.80 -18.89
C PRO A 559 -51.95 19.93 -17.95
N ALA A 560 -51.71 20.04 -16.65
CA ALA A 560 -52.42 19.27 -15.64
C ALA A 560 -53.90 19.69 -15.58
N GLY A 561 -54.80 18.70 -15.55
CA GLY A 561 -56.25 18.91 -15.71
C GLY A 561 -56.75 18.90 -17.17
N SER A 562 -55.88 18.77 -18.18
CA SER A 562 -56.32 18.58 -19.58
C SER A 562 -57.15 17.30 -19.77
N LYS A 563 -58.19 17.36 -20.60
CA LYS A 563 -58.80 16.15 -21.19
C LYS A 563 -57.97 15.74 -22.40
N VAL A 564 -57.38 14.55 -22.40
CA VAL A 564 -56.45 14.09 -23.45
C VAL A 564 -56.92 12.78 -24.08
N THR A 565 -56.82 12.69 -25.40
CA THR A 565 -57.09 11.50 -26.20
C THR A 565 -55.91 11.18 -27.14
N VAL A 566 -55.87 9.95 -27.65
CA VAL A 566 -54.94 9.52 -28.69
C VAL A 566 -55.69 8.74 -29.78
N LYS A 567 -55.43 9.06 -31.05
CA LYS A 567 -55.95 8.35 -32.22
C LYS A 567 -54.86 7.45 -32.82
N ILE A 568 -55.16 6.18 -33.05
CA ILE A 568 -54.28 5.17 -33.65
C ILE A 568 -55.13 4.11 -34.34
N ASN A 569 -54.68 3.55 -35.47
CA ASN A 569 -55.42 2.52 -36.23
C ASN A 569 -56.91 2.90 -36.45
N GLY A 570 -57.14 4.14 -36.91
CA GLY A 570 -58.46 4.73 -37.12
C GLY A 570 -59.24 5.15 -35.85
N LYS A 571 -59.00 4.52 -34.70
CA LYS A 571 -59.80 4.66 -33.47
C LYS A 571 -59.19 5.65 -32.47
N THR A 572 -60.04 6.30 -31.68
CA THR A 572 -59.65 7.32 -30.67
C THR A 572 -59.91 6.80 -29.25
N TYR A 573 -58.96 7.04 -28.34
CA TYR A 573 -58.96 6.52 -26.98
C TYR A 573 -58.69 7.62 -25.95
N THR A 574 -59.44 7.67 -24.85
CA THR A 574 -59.23 8.62 -23.75
C THR A 574 -58.06 8.19 -22.86
N MET A 575 -57.15 9.12 -22.57
CA MET A 575 -55.96 8.89 -21.78
C MET A 575 -56.18 9.25 -20.31
N LYS A 576 -55.51 8.54 -19.40
CA LYS A 576 -55.55 8.78 -17.95
C LYS A 576 -54.28 9.51 -17.50
N THR A 577 -54.38 10.33 -16.46
CA THR A 577 -53.22 10.86 -15.71
C THR A 577 -53.35 10.50 -14.24
N ALA A 578 -52.21 10.39 -13.54
CA ALA A 578 -52.14 10.27 -12.09
C ALA A 578 -51.80 11.61 -11.40
N SER A 579 -51.70 12.70 -12.17
CA SER A 579 -51.39 14.04 -11.63
C SER A 579 -52.63 14.65 -10.95
N THR A 580 -52.52 14.93 -9.65
CA THR A 580 -53.48 15.73 -8.89
C THR A 580 -53.26 17.24 -9.03
N LEU A 581 -52.13 17.67 -9.61
CA LEU A 581 -51.84 19.08 -9.88
C LEU A 581 -52.90 19.68 -10.82
N GLY A 582 -53.23 20.95 -10.60
CA GLY A 582 -54.02 21.76 -11.52
C GLY A 582 -53.18 22.85 -12.20
N GLY A 583 -53.68 23.39 -13.30
CA GLY A 583 -53.06 24.52 -13.99
C GLY A 583 -51.95 24.14 -14.97
N LEU A 584 -51.13 25.13 -15.33
CA LEU A 584 -50.20 25.06 -16.46
C LEU A 584 -48.88 24.31 -16.14
N TYR A 585 -48.96 23.16 -15.46
CA TYR A 585 -47.82 22.29 -15.15
C TYR A 585 -47.85 21.00 -16.00
N PRO A 586 -46.70 20.45 -16.42
CA PRO A 586 -46.63 19.36 -17.41
C PRO A 586 -46.89 17.97 -16.82
N ALA A 587 -48.17 17.59 -16.69
CA ALA A 587 -48.62 16.27 -16.28
C ALA A 587 -48.41 15.20 -17.37
N LYS A 588 -48.10 13.96 -16.97
CA LYS A 588 -48.03 12.81 -17.90
C LYS A 588 -49.41 12.16 -18.06
N PHE A 589 -49.81 11.93 -19.30
CA PHE A 589 -51.01 11.19 -19.68
C PHE A 589 -50.60 9.87 -20.34
N THR A 590 -51.37 8.81 -20.11
CA THR A 590 -51.09 7.44 -20.59
C THR A 590 -52.35 6.71 -21.03
N TYR A 591 -52.24 5.85 -22.05
CA TYR A 591 -53.24 4.85 -22.41
C TYR A 591 -52.54 3.55 -22.85
N THR A 592 -52.95 2.42 -22.28
CA THR A 592 -52.42 1.09 -22.66
C THR A 592 -53.22 0.53 -23.83
N TYR A 593 -52.64 0.61 -25.03
CA TYR A 593 -53.21 0.07 -26.26
C TYR A 593 -52.82 -1.41 -26.42
N THR A 594 -53.79 -2.29 -26.61
CA THR A 594 -53.54 -3.69 -27.00
C THR A 594 -53.41 -3.77 -28.52
N VAL A 595 -52.30 -4.33 -29.00
CA VAL A 595 -51.99 -4.51 -30.41
C VAL A 595 -52.96 -5.53 -31.02
N PRO A 596 -53.61 -5.25 -32.18
CA PRO A 596 -54.58 -6.17 -32.76
C PRO A 596 -53.97 -7.52 -33.16
N THR A 597 -54.81 -8.55 -33.16
CA THR A 597 -54.46 -9.89 -33.68
C THR A 597 -54.76 -10.00 -35.17
N TYR A 598 -53.94 -10.79 -35.88
CA TYR A 598 -54.01 -10.96 -37.33
C TYR A 598 -53.73 -12.42 -37.72
N THR A 599 -54.39 -12.88 -38.79
CA THR A 599 -54.27 -14.25 -39.33
C THR A 599 -53.68 -14.24 -40.75
N GLY A 600 -53.44 -15.45 -41.30
CA GLY A 600 -52.83 -15.65 -42.61
C GLY A 600 -51.30 -15.50 -42.63
N THR A 601 -50.72 -15.31 -43.81
CA THR A 601 -49.27 -15.28 -44.04
C THR A 601 -48.55 -14.26 -43.15
N PRO A 602 -47.47 -14.64 -42.42
CA PRO A 602 -46.69 -13.73 -41.61
C PRO A 602 -46.16 -12.53 -42.41
N ARG A 603 -46.42 -11.33 -41.90
CA ARG A 603 -46.12 -10.04 -42.55
C ARG A 603 -45.95 -8.95 -41.50
N ASN A 604 -45.36 -7.83 -41.92
CA ASN A 604 -45.38 -6.58 -41.16
C ASN A 604 -46.65 -5.80 -41.50
N ILE A 605 -47.23 -5.11 -40.51
CA ILE A 605 -48.46 -4.31 -40.66
C ILE A 605 -48.21 -2.93 -40.04
N ASP A 606 -48.63 -1.86 -40.70
CA ASP A 606 -48.54 -0.49 -40.20
C ASP A 606 -49.87 -0.07 -39.53
N LEU A 607 -49.83 0.37 -38.27
CA LEU A 607 -51.00 0.90 -37.55
C LEU A 607 -51.09 2.45 -37.63
N GLY A 608 -50.12 3.06 -38.29
CA GLY A 608 -49.97 4.50 -38.46
C GLY A 608 -49.27 5.20 -37.30
N THR A 609 -49.20 6.52 -37.42
CA THR A 609 -48.67 7.43 -36.39
C THR A 609 -49.75 7.71 -35.34
N PRO A 610 -49.47 7.52 -34.03
CA PRO A 610 -50.36 7.99 -32.96
C PRO A 610 -50.53 9.52 -33.00
N VAL A 611 -51.77 10.01 -33.03
CA VAL A 611 -52.09 11.45 -32.97
C VAL A 611 -52.71 11.78 -31.62
N TYR A 612 -51.97 12.49 -30.78
CA TYR A 612 -52.43 12.96 -29.48
C TYR A 612 -53.24 14.24 -29.62
N THR A 613 -54.32 14.39 -28.85
CA THR A 613 -55.15 15.61 -28.80
C THR A 613 -55.49 15.94 -27.35
N MET A 614 -55.26 17.18 -26.95
CA MET A 614 -55.66 17.73 -25.65
C MET A 614 -56.75 18.79 -25.81
N ASN A 615 -57.60 18.90 -24.81
CA ASN A 615 -58.43 20.07 -24.54
C ASN A 615 -58.09 20.56 -23.12
N TYR A 616 -57.60 21.80 -23.03
CA TYR A 616 -57.30 22.48 -21.78
C TYR A 616 -58.08 23.80 -21.74
N ASN A 617 -59.07 23.91 -20.85
CA ASN A 617 -59.95 25.08 -20.71
C ASN A 617 -60.52 25.58 -22.06
N GLY A 618 -61.01 24.67 -22.89
CA GLY A 618 -61.54 24.96 -24.24
C GLY A 618 -60.49 25.03 -25.34
N ARG A 619 -59.21 25.24 -25.01
CA ARG A 619 -58.11 25.29 -26.00
C ARG A 619 -57.74 23.88 -26.44
N VAL A 620 -58.15 23.52 -27.66
CA VAL A 620 -57.77 22.25 -28.30
C VAL A 620 -56.43 22.38 -29.01
N LYS A 621 -55.54 21.39 -28.81
CA LYS A 621 -54.29 21.22 -29.55
C LYS A 621 -53.98 19.75 -29.77
N SER A 622 -53.39 19.43 -30.92
CA SER A 622 -52.97 18.09 -31.29
C SER A 622 -51.48 18.03 -31.60
N SER A 623 -50.89 16.86 -31.43
CA SER A 623 -49.50 16.57 -31.79
C SER A 623 -49.39 15.11 -32.23
N SER A 624 -48.84 14.88 -33.42
CA SER A 624 -48.48 13.54 -33.87
C SER A 624 -47.22 13.07 -33.14
N ALA A 625 -47.13 11.79 -32.83
CA ALA A 625 -45.83 11.18 -32.53
C ALA A 625 -44.89 11.34 -33.74
N PRO A 626 -43.56 11.47 -33.56
CA PRO A 626 -42.62 11.53 -34.68
C PRO A 626 -42.45 10.17 -35.39
N ALA A 627 -42.97 9.07 -34.84
CA ALA A 627 -42.86 7.73 -35.41
C ALA A 627 -44.14 6.91 -35.30
N LYS A 628 -44.21 5.84 -36.10
CA LYS A 628 -45.35 4.93 -36.22
C LYS A 628 -45.26 3.77 -35.23
N ILE A 629 -46.40 3.09 -35.05
CA ILE A 629 -46.45 1.76 -34.46
C ILE A 629 -46.85 0.75 -35.54
N GLY A 630 -46.09 -0.33 -35.65
CA GLY A 630 -46.45 -1.48 -36.49
C GLY A 630 -46.56 -2.78 -35.71
N VAL A 631 -46.97 -3.83 -36.42
CA VAL A 631 -47.05 -5.20 -35.92
C VAL A 631 -46.13 -6.10 -36.76
N ILE A 632 -45.33 -6.93 -36.10
CA ILE A 632 -44.57 -8.01 -36.73
C ILE A 632 -45.27 -9.33 -36.36
N MET A 633 -45.80 -10.03 -37.35
CA MET A 633 -46.28 -11.40 -37.14
C MET A 633 -45.07 -12.34 -36.97
N ARG A 634 -45.18 -13.35 -36.09
CA ARG A 634 -44.12 -14.36 -35.89
C ARG A 634 -43.76 -15.03 -37.22
N GLY A 635 -42.49 -14.96 -37.61
CA GLY A 635 -42.00 -15.50 -38.89
C GLY A 635 -42.19 -14.57 -40.10
N SER A 636 -42.58 -13.31 -39.90
CA SER A 636 -42.54 -12.28 -40.95
C SER A 636 -41.11 -12.17 -41.50
N PRO A 637 -40.90 -12.08 -42.83
CA PRO A 637 -39.56 -12.05 -43.43
C PRO A 637 -38.96 -10.64 -43.37
N PHE A 638 -38.82 -10.13 -42.15
CA PHE A 638 -38.20 -8.87 -41.80
C PHE A 638 -36.93 -9.15 -40.99
N TYR A 639 -35.81 -8.64 -41.47
CA TYR A 639 -34.47 -9.07 -41.10
C TYR A 639 -33.65 -7.93 -40.51
N ALA A 640 -32.72 -8.28 -39.62
CA ALA A 640 -31.66 -7.42 -39.15
C ALA A 640 -30.31 -8.04 -39.53
N GLU A 641 -29.56 -7.35 -40.39
CA GLU A 641 -28.16 -7.64 -40.67
C GLU A 641 -27.26 -6.80 -39.77
N ILE A 642 -26.22 -7.40 -39.19
CA ILE A 642 -25.27 -6.70 -38.32
C ILE A 642 -24.36 -5.80 -39.15
N ALA A 643 -24.41 -4.49 -38.95
CA ALA A 643 -23.72 -3.52 -39.81
C ALA A 643 -22.26 -3.23 -39.41
N LYS A 644 -21.87 -3.56 -38.17
CA LYS A 644 -20.54 -3.27 -37.58
C LYS A 644 -19.78 -4.56 -37.28
N GLU A 645 -18.45 -4.49 -37.24
CA GLU A 645 -17.54 -5.64 -37.10
C GLU A 645 -17.92 -6.58 -35.94
N ASP A 646 -18.05 -6.03 -34.73
CA ASP A 646 -18.50 -6.70 -33.52
C ASP A 646 -19.58 -5.84 -32.83
N ILE A 647 -20.64 -6.44 -32.29
CA ILE A 647 -21.70 -5.72 -31.55
C ILE A 647 -22.10 -6.43 -30.24
N ASP A 648 -22.41 -5.65 -29.21
CA ASP A 648 -23.06 -6.12 -27.98
C ASP A 648 -24.52 -6.55 -28.26
N THR A 649 -24.93 -7.69 -27.69
CA THR A 649 -26.35 -8.08 -27.52
C THR A 649 -26.77 -7.94 -26.05
N TYR A 650 -28.07 -7.80 -25.78
CA TYR A 650 -28.60 -7.61 -24.42
C TYR A 650 -29.85 -8.46 -24.15
N GLU A 651 -30.00 -8.98 -22.94
CA GLU A 651 -31.21 -9.72 -22.50
C GLU A 651 -32.48 -8.85 -22.43
N SER A 652 -32.31 -7.52 -22.36
CA SER A 652 -33.41 -6.55 -22.37
C SER A 652 -32.94 -5.21 -22.92
N THR A 653 -33.88 -4.31 -23.20
CA THR A 653 -33.59 -2.92 -23.55
C THR A 653 -32.95 -2.11 -22.41
N ASN A 654 -32.99 -2.61 -21.17
CA ASN A 654 -32.18 -2.09 -20.08
C ASN A 654 -30.78 -2.74 -20.10
N THR A 655 -29.79 -1.99 -20.57
CA THR A 655 -28.41 -2.46 -20.75
C THR A 655 -27.56 -2.43 -19.46
N SER A 656 -28.13 -2.09 -18.30
CA SER A 656 -27.38 -1.97 -17.03
C SER A 656 -26.72 -3.27 -16.56
N LYS A 657 -27.24 -4.43 -16.97
CA LYS A 657 -26.64 -5.76 -16.71
C LYS A 657 -25.42 -6.06 -17.58
N GLY A 658 -25.03 -5.15 -18.48
CA GLY A 658 -24.01 -5.38 -19.50
C GLY A 658 -24.51 -6.23 -20.67
N ALA A 659 -23.60 -6.58 -21.58
CA ALA A 659 -23.90 -7.39 -22.75
C ALA A 659 -23.96 -8.88 -22.43
N ALA A 660 -24.79 -9.63 -23.15
CA ALA A 660 -24.88 -11.08 -23.03
C ALA A 660 -23.80 -11.77 -23.89
N TYR A 661 -23.89 -11.59 -25.21
CA TYR A 661 -23.02 -12.20 -26.23
C TYR A 661 -22.61 -11.18 -27.31
N GLU A 662 -21.56 -11.48 -28.07
CA GLU A 662 -21.19 -10.72 -29.27
C GLU A 662 -21.90 -11.27 -30.53
N LEU A 663 -22.29 -10.39 -31.46
CA LEU A 663 -22.62 -10.76 -32.85
C LEU A 663 -21.69 -10.04 -33.83
N ARG A 664 -21.49 -10.63 -35.02
CA ARG A 664 -20.45 -10.20 -35.99
C ARG A 664 -21.04 -9.67 -37.29
N LYS A 665 -20.32 -8.80 -37.99
CA LYS A 665 -20.77 -8.13 -39.22
C LYS A 665 -21.33 -9.08 -40.27
N GLY A 666 -22.42 -8.65 -40.89
CA GLY A 666 -23.16 -9.41 -41.87
C GLY A 666 -23.83 -10.67 -41.33
N MET A 667 -23.85 -10.92 -40.01
CA MET A 667 -24.77 -11.90 -39.44
C MET A 667 -26.22 -11.40 -39.59
N VAL A 668 -27.17 -12.29 -39.76
CA VAL A 668 -28.58 -11.99 -40.05
C VAL A 668 -29.49 -12.79 -39.12
N ASP A 669 -30.45 -12.10 -38.49
CA ASP A 669 -31.53 -12.71 -37.70
C ASP A 669 -32.87 -12.09 -38.13
N TYR A 670 -33.98 -12.78 -37.85
CA TYR A 670 -35.32 -12.20 -37.98
C TYR A 670 -35.54 -11.14 -36.90
N VAL A 671 -36.11 -9.99 -37.25
CA VAL A 671 -36.63 -9.05 -36.26
C VAL A 671 -37.97 -9.57 -35.74
N THR A 672 -38.11 -9.65 -34.42
CA THR A 672 -39.37 -10.04 -33.75
C THR A 672 -40.08 -8.85 -33.11
N GLU A 673 -39.34 -7.80 -32.74
CA GLU A 673 -39.83 -6.64 -32.01
C GLU A 673 -38.94 -5.42 -32.29
N MET A 674 -39.45 -4.20 -32.15
CA MET A 674 -38.63 -2.97 -32.09
C MET A 674 -39.23 -2.00 -31.07
N THR A 675 -38.39 -1.47 -30.18
CA THR A 675 -38.78 -0.36 -29.30
C THR A 675 -37.62 0.53 -28.91
N GLY A 676 -37.86 1.84 -28.89
CA GLY A 676 -36.81 2.84 -28.62
C GLY A 676 -35.59 2.62 -29.51
N ASP A 677 -34.39 2.64 -28.93
CA ASP A 677 -33.14 2.44 -29.68
C ASP A 677 -32.86 0.99 -30.09
N PHE A 678 -33.75 0.03 -29.80
CA PHE A 678 -33.47 -1.40 -29.90
C PHE A 678 -34.40 -2.16 -30.85
N ALA A 679 -33.84 -3.17 -31.51
CA ALA A 679 -34.56 -4.23 -32.20
C ALA A 679 -34.32 -5.55 -31.47
N ARG A 680 -35.35 -6.40 -31.42
CA ARG A 680 -35.27 -7.74 -30.85
C ARG A 680 -35.13 -8.74 -31.98
N LEU A 681 -34.18 -9.64 -31.84
CA LEU A 681 -33.88 -10.69 -32.80
C LEU A 681 -34.71 -11.95 -32.49
N SER A 682 -34.70 -13.00 -33.33
CA SER A 682 -35.42 -14.25 -33.00
C SER A 682 -34.73 -15.07 -31.92
N SER A 683 -33.45 -14.78 -31.65
CA SER A 683 -32.73 -15.10 -30.39
C SER A 683 -33.35 -14.52 -29.13
N GLY A 684 -34.37 -13.65 -29.23
CA GLY A 684 -35.00 -13.00 -28.07
C GLY A 684 -34.16 -11.89 -27.46
N LEU A 685 -32.85 -11.88 -27.75
CA LEU A 685 -31.87 -10.84 -27.47
C LEU A 685 -32.20 -9.54 -28.20
N TRP A 686 -31.75 -8.44 -27.61
CA TRP A 686 -31.88 -7.09 -28.11
C TRP A 686 -30.56 -6.55 -28.63
N VAL A 687 -30.62 -5.83 -29.75
CA VAL A 687 -29.49 -5.12 -30.36
C VAL A 687 -29.86 -3.67 -30.61
N ARG A 688 -28.88 -2.76 -30.57
CA ARG A 688 -29.11 -1.35 -30.92
C ARG A 688 -29.40 -1.22 -32.41
N LYS A 689 -30.48 -0.52 -32.77
CA LYS A 689 -30.87 -0.20 -34.16
C LYS A 689 -29.73 0.47 -34.93
N THR A 690 -28.94 1.32 -34.27
CA THR A 690 -27.76 1.99 -34.84
C THR A 690 -26.55 1.07 -35.11
N SER A 691 -26.68 -0.23 -34.87
CA SER A 691 -25.65 -1.25 -35.15
C SER A 691 -26.11 -2.33 -36.14
N ILE A 692 -27.30 -2.18 -36.73
CA ILE A 692 -27.89 -3.11 -37.69
C ILE A 692 -28.45 -2.36 -38.91
N SER A 693 -28.61 -3.07 -40.03
CA SER A 693 -29.40 -2.66 -41.18
C SER A 693 -30.62 -3.55 -41.29
N THR A 694 -31.81 -2.97 -41.46
CA THR A 694 -33.08 -3.73 -41.39
C THR A 694 -33.86 -3.67 -42.69
N TYR A 695 -34.27 -4.83 -43.21
CA TYR A 695 -34.89 -4.95 -44.52
C TYR A 695 -35.94 -6.07 -44.55
N SER A 696 -36.91 -5.97 -45.47
CA SER A 696 -37.87 -7.05 -45.76
C SER A 696 -37.46 -7.77 -47.04
N SER A 697 -37.64 -9.09 -47.11
CA SER A 697 -37.37 -9.87 -48.33
C SER A 697 -38.50 -10.85 -48.63
N LYS A 698 -38.62 -11.28 -49.89
CA LYS A 698 -39.47 -12.43 -50.27
C LYS A 698 -38.74 -13.77 -50.08
N ALA A 699 -37.41 -13.75 -50.01
CA ALA A 699 -36.60 -14.95 -49.78
C ALA A 699 -36.49 -15.23 -48.28
N GLN A 700 -36.94 -16.40 -47.84
CA GLN A 700 -36.74 -16.87 -46.46
C GLN A 700 -35.31 -17.38 -46.26
N LEU A 701 -34.76 -17.18 -45.06
CA LEU A 701 -33.47 -17.74 -44.67
C LEU A 701 -33.52 -19.27 -44.69
N LYS A 702 -32.67 -19.90 -45.51
CA LYS A 702 -32.51 -21.37 -45.56
C LYS A 702 -31.85 -21.84 -44.25
N PRO A 703 -32.54 -22.61 -43.38
CA PRO A 703 -32.12 -22.76 -41.99
C PRO A 703 -31.70 -24.21 -41.66
N SER A 704 -30.70 -24.73 -42.37
CA SER A 704 -30.20 -26.10 -42.17
C SER A 704 -28.68 -26.15 -42.31
N VAL A 705 -28.00 -26.74 -41.33
CA VAL A 705 -26.55 -26.96 -41.39
C VAL A 705 -26.27 -28.22 -42.20
N SER A 706 -25.80 -28.04 -43.44
CA SER A 706 -25.65 -29.11 -44.44
C SER A 706 -24.41 -29.98 -44.23
N LYS A 707 -23.40 -29.47 -43.53
CA LYS A 707 -22.16 -30.18 -43.21
C LYS A 707 -21.57 -29.65 -41.91
N ALA A 708 -20.99 -30.53 -41.11
CA ALA A 708 -20.22 -30.18 -39.92
C ALA A 708 -18.87 -30.89 -39.95
N ILE A 709 -17.78 -30.17 -39.66
CA ILE A 709 -16.42 -30.71 -39.61
C ILE A 709 -15.77 -30.28 -38.30
N TYR A 710 -15.33 -31.26 -37.49
CA TYR A 710 -14.48 -31.01 -36.34
C TYR A 710 -13.03 -31.36 -36.70
N THR A 711 -12.09 -30.46 -36.37
CA THR A 711 -10.64 -30.65 -36.61
C THR A 711 -9.89 -30.32 -35.33
N THR A 712 -8.92 -31.15 -34.95
CA THR A 712 -8.05 -30.92 -33.79
C THR A 712 -6.81 -30.12 -34.19
N GLY A 713 -6.24 -29.38 -33.23
CA GLY A 713 -5.02 -28.61 -33.44
C GLY A 713 -4.26 -28.32 -32.15
N VAL A 714 -3.00 -27.91 -32.26
CA VAL A 714 -2.08 -27.76 -31.11
C VAL A 714 -2.61 -26.78 -30.07
N LYS A 715 -3.15 -25.63 -30.51
CA LYS A 715 -3.65 -24.54 -29.64
C LYS A 715 -5.16 -24.30 -29.78
N TRP A 716 -5.72 -24.67 -30.93
CA TRP A 716 -7.12 -24.46 -31.27
C TRP A 716 -7.68 -25.71 -31.95
N ASP A 717 -8.76 -26.25 -31.41
CA ASP A 717 -9.66 -27.13 -32.15
C ASP A 717 -10.72 -26.27 -32.84
N THR A 718 -11.26 -26.73 -33.98
CA THR A 718 -12.26 -25.98 -34.74
C THR A 718 -13.44 -26.85 -35.13
N LEU A 719 -14.66 -26.35 -34.94
CA LEU A 719 -15.89 -26.89 -35.51
C LEU A 719 -16.42 -25.93 -36.58
N ARG A 720 -16.28 -26.31 -37.86
CA ARG A 720 -16.89 -25.58 -38.98
C ARG A 720 -18.28 -26.14 -39.28
N LEU A 721 -19.27 -25.25 -39.30
CA LEU A 721 -20.68 -25.55 -39.56
C LEU A 721 -21.08 -24.82 -40.84
N TYR A 722 -21.44 -25.57 -41.87
CA TYR A 722 -21.77 -25.04 -43.20
C TYR A 722 -23.27 -24.82 -43.35
N TYR A 723 -23.68 -23.60 -43.69
CA TYR A 723 -25.03 -23.23 -44.04
C TYR A 723 -25.00 -21.97 -44.94
N PRO A 724 -25.66 -21.97 -46.12
CA PRO A 724 -25.52 -20.92 -47.14
C PRO A 724 -26.34 -19.65 -46.84
N SER A 725 -26.45 -19.30 -45.57
CA SER A 725 -27.21 -18.19 -45.03
C SER A 725 -26.36 -17.57 -43.92
N SER A 726 -26.23 -16.26 -43.85
CA SER A 726 -25.36 -15.64 -42.82
C SER A 726 -26.03 -15.59 -41.44
N LEU A 727 -26.60 -16.69 -40.96
CA LEU A 727 -27.41 -16.73 -39.73
C LEU A 727 -26.58 -16.26 -38.52
N ALA A 728 -27.20 -15.39 -37.70
CA ALA A 728 -26.64 -14.99 -36.42
C ALA A 728 -26.40 -16.20 -35.52
N ALA A 729 -25.22 -16.28 -34.92
CA ALA A 729 -24.82 -17.39 -34.07
C ALA A 729 -24.06 -16.88 -32.84
N ILE A 730 -24.37 -17.48 -31.69
CA ILE A 730 -23.73 -17.20 -30.39
C ILE A 730 -23.21 -18.51 -29.79
N ALA A 731 -22.18 -18.42 -28.95
CA ALA A 731 -21.65 -19.54 -28.18
C ALA A 731 -21.60 -19.20 -26.69
N ASP A 732 -21.77 -20.22 -25.83
CA ASP A 732 -21.76 -20.12 -24.37
C ASP A 732 -21.18 -21.39 -23.73
N LEU A 733 -20.34 -21.24 -22.71
CA LEU A 733 -19.77 -22.35 -21.94
C LEU A 733 -20.40 -22.44 -20.54
N ASN A 734 -21.23 -23.46 -20.32
CA ASN A 734 -21.82 -23.75 -19.03
C ASN A 734 -21.26 -25.07 -18.46
N GLY A 735 -20.34 -24.95 -17.49
CA GLY A 735 -19.65 -26.08 -16.90
C GLY A 735 -18.81 -26.85 -17.94
N SER A 736 -19.12 -28.13 -18.13
CA SER A 736 -18.49 -28.98 -19.16
C SER A 736 -19.13 -28.89 -20.55
N LYS A 737 -20.17 -28.07 -20.74
CA LYS A 737 -20.94 -28.00 -22.00
C LYS A 737 -20.71 -26.69 -22.73
N LEU A 738 -20.10 -26.77 -23.92
CA LEU A 738 -20.01 -25.65 -24.86
C LEU A 738 -21.18 -25.73 -25.83
N THR A 739 -22.01 -24.68 -25.88
CA THR A 739 -23.16 -24.60 -26.77
C THR A 739 -22.92 -23.63 -27.92
N VAL A 740 -23.54 -23.88 -29.07
CA VAL A 740 -23.62 -22.94 -30.19
C VAL A 740 -25.08 -22.87 -30.65
N ASN A 741 -25.68 -21.69 -30.54
CA ASN A 741 -27.07 -21.44 -30.94
C ASN A 741 -27.06 -20.65 -32.25
N ILE A 742 -27.65 -21.21 -33.32
CA ILE A 742 -27.74 -20.61 -34.65
C ILE A 742 -29.19 -20.19 -34.91
N SER A 743 -29.41 -18.91 -35.28
CA SER A 743 -30.73 -18.35 -35.58
C SER A 743 -31.47 -19.15 -36.66
N ALA A 744 -32.77 -19.35 -36.46
CA ALA A 744 -33.73 -20.05 -37.31
C ALA A 744 -33.46 -21.54 -37.60
N ALA A 745 -32.25 -22.05 -37.35
CA ALA A 745 -31.79 -23.37 -37.79
C ALA A 745 -32.70 -24.51 -37.28
N LYS A 746 -33.29 -25.28 -38.20
CA LYS A 746 -34.25 -26.37 -37.93
C LYS A 746 -33.59 -27.74 -37.86
N SER A 747 -32.47 -27.91 -38.56
CA SER A 747 -31.74 -29.17 -38.65
C SER A 747 -30.24 -28.92 -38.82
N GLY A 748 -29.41 -29.86 -38.36
CA GLY A 748 -27.98 -29.79 -38.55
C GLY A 748 -27.31 -31.17 -38.50
N VAL A 749 -26.36 -31.37 -39.41
CA VAL A 749 -25.49 -32.56 -39.44
C VAL A 749 -24.53 -32.53 -38.24
N LEU A 750 -24.29 -33.68 -37.61
CA LEU A 750 -23.29 -33.82 -36.55
C LEU A 750 -21.89 -34.07 -37.12
N PRO A 751 -20.82 -33.46 -36.59
CA PRO A 751 -19.45 -33.76 -36.99
C PRO A 751 -18.99 -35.09 -36.39
N LYS A 752 -18.06 -35.78 -37.06
CA LYS A 752 -17.29 -36.86 -36.43
C LYS A 752 -16.28 -36.26 -35.46
N LEU A 753 -16.31 -36.64 -34.18
CA LEU A 753 -15.34 -36.20 -33.18
C LEU A 753 -14.07 -37.08 -33.21
N PRO A 754 -12.86 -36.52 -33.26
CA PRO A 754 -11.61 -37.26 -33.13
C PRO A 754 -11.35 -37.79 -31.71
N ALA A 755 -10.59 -38.88 -31.60
CA ALA A 755 -10.25 -39.51 -30.31
C ALA A 755 -9.41 -38.59 -29.41
N ASP A 756 -8.52 -37.79 -30.02
CA ASP A 756 -7.67 -36.75 -29.43
C ASP A 756 -8.39 -35.39 -29.23
N GLY A 757 -9.65 -35.26 -29.66
CA GLY A 757 -10.47 -34.06 -29.52
C GLY A 757 -10.90 -33.78 -28.08
N LEU A 758 -11.25 -32.52 -27.79
CA LEU A 758 -11.65 -32.07 -26.44
C LEU A 758 -12.99 -32.66 -25.95
N PHE A 759 -13.90 -32.97 -26.88
CA PHE A 759 -15.29 -33.36 -26.57
C PHE A 759 -15.52 -34.86 -26.71
N GLU A 760 -16.39 -35.41 -25.87
CA GLU A 760 -16.85 -36.81 -25.90
C GLU A 760 -18.09 -36.98 -26.78
N SER A 761 -18.98 -35.99 -26.77
CA SER A 761 -20.29 -36.05 -27.42
C SER A 761 -20.65 -34.69 -28.02
N VAL A 762 -21.42 -34.74 -29.11
CA VAL A 762 -22.02 -33.58 -29.75
C VAL A 762 -23.44 -33.93 -30.17
N VAL A 763 -24.41 -33.10 -29.77
CA VAL A 763 -25.82 -33.27 -30.11
C VAL A 763 -26.36 -31.99 -30.76
N PHE A 764 -27.36 -32.14 -31.62
CA PHE A 764 -28.12 -31.05 -32.21
C PHE A 764 -29.58 -31.16 -31.76
N GLU A 765 -30.16 -30.06 -31.30
CA GLU A 765 -31.59 -29.95 -30.98
C GLU A 765 -32.16 -28.66 -31.57
N GLN A 766 -33.42 -28.70 -32.03
CA GLN A 766 -34.14 -27.46 -32.35
C GLN A 766 -34.74 -26.90 -31.06
N SER A 767 -34.13 -25.83 -30.53
CA SER A 767 -34.54 -25.15 -29.31
C SER A 767 -35.30 -23.87 -29.65
N GLY A 768 -36.63 -23.98 -29.80
CA GLY A 768 -37.50 -22.85 -30.13
C GLY A 768 -37.21 -22.26 -31.52
N SER A 769 -36.65 -21.04 -31.56
CA SER A 769 -36.22 -20.35 -32.79
C SER A 769 -34.81 -20.72 -33.27
N HIS A 770 -34.11 -21.67 -32.63
CA HIS A 770 -32.68 -21.93 -32.86
C HIS A 770 -32.36 -23.39 -33.12
N GLY A 771 -31.31 -23.60 -33.91
CA GLY A 771 -30.60 -24.87 -33.94
C GLY A 771 -29.45 -24.78 -32.95
N LYS A 772 -29.48 -25.63 -31.92
CA LYS A 772 -28.51 -25.65 -30.83
C LYS A 772 -27.62 -26.87 -30.95
N TYR A 773 -26.34 -26.65 -31.20
CA TYR A 773 -25.31 -27.66 -30.95
C TYR A 773 -24.91 -27.61 -29.47
N THR A 774 -24.81 -28.77 -28.82
CA THR A 774 -24.21 -28.91 -27.49
C THR A 774 -23.05 -29.89 -27.58
N LEU A 775 -21.84 -29.43 -27.25
CA LEU A 775 -20.63 -30.24 -27.18
C LEU A 775 -20.28 -30.48 -25.69
N SER A 776 -20.17 -31.73 -25.27
CA SER A 776 -19.78 -32.09 -23.89
C SER A 776 -18.30 -32.41 -23.82
N LEU A 777 -17.56 -31.73 -22.94
CA LEU A 777 -16.14 -31.98 -22.71
C LEU A 777 -15.93 -33.35 -22.07
N LYS A 778 -14.86 -34.05 -22.48
CA LYS A 778 -14.39 -35.26 -21.79
C LYS A 778 -14.06 -34.93 -20.32
N PRO A 779 -14.28 -35.84 -19.35
CA PRO A 779 -14.12 -35.54 -17.92
C PRO A 779 -12.73 -35.03 -17.49
N ASP A 780 -11.68 -35.33 -18.28
CA ASP A 780 -10.29 -34.92 -18.01
C ASP A 780 -9.83 -33.70 -18.85
N LYS A 781 -10.73 -33.05 -19.60
CA LYS A 781 -10.41 -31.90 -20.48
C LYS A 781 -11.04 -30.60 -20.01
N ALA A 782 -10.28 -29.53 -20.17
CA ALA A 782 -10.71 -28.16 -19.99
C ALA A 782 -10.44 -27.34 -21.26
N ILE A 783 -10.98 -26.12 -21.35
CA ILE A 783 -10.69 -25.17 -22.42
C ILE A 783 -10.33 -23.81 -21.82
N GLU A 784 -9.44 -23.07 -22.49
CA GLU A 784 -9.02 -21.71 -22.09
C GLU A 784 -9.71 -20.62 -22.91
N GLY A 785 -10.76 -20.97 -23.66
CA GLY A 785 -11.59 -20.01 -24.38
C GLY A 785 -12.23 -20.56 -25.65
N TYR A 786 -13.08 -19.75 -26.24
CA TYR A 786 -13.81 -20.04 -27.47
C TYR A 786 -14.23 -18.74 -28.17
N TYR A 787 -14.41 -18.76 -29.49
CA TYR A 787 -15.07 -17.67 -30.23
C TYR A 787 -15.65 -18.17 -31.56
N ILE A 788 -16.60 -17.41 -32.12
CA ILE A 788 -17.16 -17.66 -33.45
C ILE A 788 -16.49 -16.74 -34.47
N GLU A 789 -16.06 -17.33 -35.58
CA GLU A 789 -15.66 -16.64 -36.81
C GLU A 789 -16.76 -16.82 -37.87
N LYS A 790 -17.18 -15.72 -38.51
CA LYS A 790 -18.10 -15.79 -39.65
C LYS A 790 -17.34 -16.17 -40.92
N THR A 791 -17.91 -17.08 -41.70
CA THR A 791 -17.47 -17.38 -43.09
C THR A 791 -18.57 -17.04 -44.09
N SER A 792 -18.27 -17.10 -45.39
CA SER A 792 -19.25 -16.84 -46.46
C SER A 792 -20.37 -17.90 -46.56
N ASP A 793 -20.10 -19.10 -46.06
CA ASP A 793 -20.91 -20.31 -46.19
C ASP A 793 -21.24 -20.97 -44.84
N GLY A 794 -21.18 -20.19 -43.74
CA GLY A 794 -21.48 -20.65 -42.38
C GLY A 794 -20.57 -20.01 -41.33
N ILE A 795 -20.18 -20.77 -40.30
CA ILE A 795 -19.28 -20.32 -39.22
C ILE A 795 -18.18 -21.33 -38.90
N ILE A 796 -17.11 -20.84 -38.27
CA ILE A 796 -16.14 -21.66 -37.53
C ILE A 796 -16.23 -21.29 -36.04
N LEU A 797 -16.58 -22.25 -35.19
CA LEU A 797 -16.32 -22.17 -33.75
C LEU A 797 -14.87 -22.59 -33.51
N HIS A 798 -14.07 -21.68 -32.96
CA HIS A 798 -12.73 -21.96 -32.46
C HIS A 798 -12.79 -22.26 -30.96
N VAL A 799 -12.06 -23.29 -30.51
CA VAL A 799 -12.02 -23.75 -29.11
C VAL A 799 -10.56 -23.90 -28.67
N LYS A 800 -10.17 -23.19 -27.61
CA LYS A 800 -8.77 -23.08 -27.16
C LYS A 800 -8.37 -24.23 -26.24
N ARG A 801 -7.32 -24.97 -26.61
CA ARG A 801 -6.70 -25.97 -25.74
C ARG A 801 -5.90 -25.28 -24.62
N PRO A 802 -5.84 -25.86 -23.40
CA PRO A 802 -5.01 -25.31 -22.32
C PRO A 802 -3.54 -25.22 -22.70
N VAL A 803 -2.93 -24.07 -22.45
CA VAL A 803 -1.50 -23.81 -22.72
C VAL A 803 -0.67 -24.21 -21.50
N LYS A 804 0.44 -24.92 -21.72
CA LYS A 804 1.34 -25.37 -20.64
C LYS A 804 2.66 -24.60 -20.64
N ALA A 805 3.19 -24.40 -19.44
CA ALA A 805 4.51 -23.81 -19.19
C ALA A 805 5.64 -24.74 -19.67
N ALA A 806 6.73 -24.13 -20.14
CA ALA A 806 7.97 -24.82 -20.45
C ALA A 806 8.75 -25.22 -19.17
N VAL A 807 9.61 -26.23 -19.27
CA VAL A 807 10.53 -26.62 -18.20
C VAL A 807 11.78 -25.74 -18.23
N GLY A 808 12.28 -25.32 -17.06
CA GLY A 808 13.54 -24.59 -16.92
C GLY A 808 13.37 -23.10 -16.58
N ALA A 809 14.43 -22.32 -16.78
CA ALA A 809 14.54 -20.94 -16.27
C ALA A 809 13.65 -19.89 -16.96
N LYS A 810 13.01 -20.23 -18.10
CA LYS A 810 12.05 -19.37 -18.81
C LYS A 810 10.72 -20.10 -19.04
N PRO A 811 9.95 -20.39 -17.97
CA PRO A 811 8.79 -21.27 -18.03
C PRO A 811 7.61 -20.69 -18.83
N LEU A 812 7.56 -19.38 -19.07
CA LEU A 812 6.52 -18.73 -19.87
C LEU A 812 6.88 -18.60 -21.36
N THR A 813 7.95 -19.27 -21.82
CA THR A 813 8.35 -19.26 -23.24
C THR A 813 7.22 -19.76 -24.14
N GLY A 814 6.84 -18.96 -25.14
CA GLY A 814 5.73 -19.24 -26.07
C GLY A 814 4.35 -18.80 -25.58
N ILE A 815 4.21 -18.42 -24.30
CA ILE A 815 2.95 -17.94 -23.72
C ILE A 815 2.81 -16.43 -23.97
N THR A 816 1.68 -16.01 -24.52
CA THR A 816 1.37 -14.60 -24.78
C THR A 816 0.43 -14.05 -23.72
N ILE A 817 0.84 -13.00 -23.01
CA ILE A 817 0.03 -12.38 -21.94
C ILE A 817 -0.24 -10.93 -22.33
N LEU A 818 -1.50 -10.50 -22.24
CA LEU A 818 -1.90 -9.11 -22.50
C LEU A 818 -2.22 -8.43 -21.17
N LEU A 819 -1.47 -7.38 -20.83
CA LEU A 819 -1.73 -6.54 -19.67
C LEU A 819 -2.43 -5.24 -20.10
N ASP A 820 -3.56 -4.94 -19.47
CA ASP A 820 -4.35 -3.74 -19.72
C ASP A 820 -4.33 -2.81 -18.49
N PRO A 821 -3.51 -1.76 -18.46
CA PRO A 821 -3.53 -0.80 -17.36
C PRO A 821 -4.80 0.06 -17.45
N GLY A 822 -5.70 -0.12 -16.48
CA GLY A 822 -6.98 0.57 -16.37
C GLY A 822 -6.84 2.09 -16.43
N HIS A 823 -7.88 2.76 -16.93
CA HIS A 823 -7.93 4.22 -17.14
C HIS A 823 -6.76 4.72 -18.01
N GLY A 824 -6.47 6.02 -18.06
CA GLY A 824 -5.38 6.62 -18.83
C GLY A 824 -5.78 7.91 -19.56
N GLY A 825 -4.81 8.83 -19.70
CA GLY A 825 -5.03 10.13 -20.34
C GLY A 825 -6.01 10.99 -19.53
N ASP A 826 -7.10 11.43 -20.14
CA ASP A 826 -8.13 12.25 -19.50
C ASP A 826 -8.94 11.48 -18.45
N ASP A 827 -9.02 10.16 -18.61
CA ASP A 827 -9.63 9.25 -17.64
C ASP A 827 -8.64 8.97 -16.50
N THR A 828 -8.86 9.60 -15.34
CA THR A 828 -7.99 9.45 -14.16
C THR A 828 -8.16 8.12 -13.43
N GLY A 829 -9.32 7.46 -13.59
CA GLY A 829 -9.81 6.51 -12.60
C GLY A 829 -10.00 7.16 -11.22
N ALA A 830 -9.94 6.35 -10.17
CA ALA A 830 -10.11 6.79 -8.79
C ALA A 830 -9.06 7.84 -8.34
N ILE A 831 -9.52 8.83 -7.56
CA ILE A 831 -8.69 9.88 -6.96
C ILE A 831 -8.35 9.53 -5.51
N GLY A 832 -7.05 9.56 -5.20
CA GLY A 832 -6.50 9.36 -3.86
C GLY A 832 -6.03 10.67 -3.20
N PRO A 833 -5.46 10.58 -1.99
CA PRO A 833 -4.90 11.68 -1.20
C PRO A 833 -4.01 12.72 -1.91
N LEU A 834 -3.40 12.38 -3.05
CA LEU A 834 -2.56 13.28 -3.86
C LEU A 834 -3.27 13.83 -5.12
N GLY A 835 -4.60 13.72 -5.20
CA GLY A 835 -5.36 14.25 -6.33
C GLY A 835 -5.04 13.55 -7.66
N SER A 836 -5.07 14.32 -8.75
CA SER A 836 -4.73 13.85 -10.09
C SER A 836 -3.25 13.48 -10.26
N THR A 837 -2.35 14.06 -9.45
CA THR A 837 -0.88 13.86 -9.48
C THR A 837 -0.47 12.39 -9.33
N TYR A 838 -1.24 11.61 -8.57
CA TYR A 838 -1.04 10.16 -8.43
C TYR A 838 -2.40 9.43 -8.38
N ALA A 839 -3.26 9.71 -9.36
CA ALA A 839 -4.52 9.00 -9.56
C ALA A 839 -4.32 7.53 -10.00
N GLU A 840 -5.40 6.75 -9.97
CA GLU A 840 -5.44 5.32 -10.31
C GLU A 840 -4.77 4.98 -11.64
N LYS A 841 -4.96 5.80 -12.69
CA LYS A 841 -4.32 5.62 -14.00
C LYS A 841 -2.78 5.47 -13.94
N ARG A 842 -2.14 6.04 -12.92
CA ARG A 842 -0.68 5.97 -12.65
C ARG A 842 -0.32 4.73 -11.83
N ILE A 843 -1.12 4.39 -10.82
CA ILE A 843 -1.00 3.14 -10.03
C ILE A 843 -1.07 1.91 -10.96
N ASN A 844 -2.07 1.89 -11.83
CA ASN A 844 -2.32 0.82 -12.79
C ASN A 844 -1.15 0.66 -13.77
N LEU A 845 -0.69 1.77 -14.37
CA LEU A 845 0.42 1.76 -15.32
C LEU A 845 1.73 1.29 -14.66
N ASN A 846 2.09 1.85 -13.51
CA ASN A 846 3.33 1.51 -12.81
C ASN A 846 3.36 0.03 -12.39
N THR A 847 2.25 -0.49 -11.88
CA THR A 847 2.12 -1.91 -11.51
C THR A 847 2.18 -2.82 -12.74
N ALA A 848 1.51 -2.45 -13.83
CA ALA A 848 1.51 -3.22 -15.07
C ALA A 848 2.89 -3.25 -15.77
N LEU A 849 3.64 -2.14 -15.74
CA LEU A 849 5.00 -2.07 -16.27
C LEU A 849 5.98 -2.94 -15.46
N LYS A 850 5.84 -2.97 -14.12
CA LYS A 850 6.59 -3.89 -13.26
C LYS A 850 6.23 -5.35 -13.54
N LEU A 851 4.93 -5.68 -13.63
CA LEU A 851 4.48 -7.04 -13.98
C LEU A 851 4.99 -7.48 -15.37
N ARG A 852 5.03 -6.58 -16.35
CA ARG A 852 5.64 -6.83 -17.67
C ARG A 852 7.13 -7.17 -17.58
N LYS A 853 7.89 -6.54 -16.68
CA LYS A 853 9.32 -6.85 -16.46
C LYS A 853 9.48 -8.28 -15.94
N GLU A 854 8.73 -8.65 -14.90
CA GLU A 854 8.80 -9.97 -14.27
C GLU A 854 8.31 -11.09 -15.23
N LEU A 855 7.19 -10.89 -15.94
CA LEU A 855 6.70 -11.86 -16.91
C LEU A 855 7.66 -12.03 -18.10
N LYS A 856 8.31 -10.96 -18.57
CA LYS A 856 9.32 -11.05 -19.64
C LYS A 856 10.61 -11.74 -19.20
N SER A 857 11.05 -11.58 -17.95
CA SER A 857 12.25 -12.30 -17.46
C SER A 857 12.02 -13.82 -17.46
N LEU A 858 10.79 -14.24 -17.16
CA LEU A 858 10.31 -15.63 -17.22
C LEU A 858 9.98 -16.14 -18.65
N GLY A 859 10.20 -15.32 -19.69
CA GLY A 859 10.07 -15.71 -21.10
C GLY A 859 8.75 -15.38 -21.79
N ALA A 860 7.79 -14.73 -21.12
CA ALA A 860 6.48 -14.43 -21.71
C ALA A 860 6.53 -13.38 -22.83
N ASN A 861 5.72 -13.57 -23.87
CA ASN A 861 5.41 -12.54 -24.84
C ASN A 861 4.37 -11.57 -24.26
N VAL A 862 4.85 -10.49 -23.61
CA VAL A 862 3.95 -9.51 -22.95
C VAL A 862 3.56 -8.36 -23.89
N ILE A 863 2.29 -8.35 -24.26
CA ILE A 863 1.58 -7.26 -24.96
C ILE A 863 0.97 -6.32 -23.92
N MET A 864 0.83 -5.03 -24.23
CA MET A 864 0.07 -4.08 -23.40
C MET A 864 -0.91 -3.27 -24.25
N THR A 865 -2.02 -2.83 -23.68
CA THR A 865 -2.91 -1.84 -24.33
C THR A 865 -2.25 -0.47 -24.39
N ARG A 866 -1.64 -0.02 -23.28
CA ARG A 866 -0.78 1.18 -23.20
C ARG A 866 0.50 0.92 -22.42
N THR A 867 1.59 1.60 -22.81
CA THR A 867 2.87 1.65 -22.06
C THR A 867 3.15 3.04 -21.48
N THR A 868 2.28 4.01 -21.75
CA THR A 868 2.37 5.42 -21.35
C THR A 868 1.01 5.87 -20.80
N ASP A 869 0.91 7.13 -20.36
CA ASP A 869 -0.38 7.71 -19.98
C ASP A 869 -1.11 8.27 -21.20
N VAL A 870 -2.07 7.49 -21.72
CA VAL A 870 -2.87 7.81 -22.91
C VAL A 870 -4.29 7.26 -22.76
N SER A 871 -5.27 8.00 -23.30
CA SER A 871 -6.68 7.61 -23.32
C SER A 871 -6.90 6.40 -24.24
N ILE A 872 -7.47 5.30 -23.73
CA ILE A 872 -7.86 4.12 -24.53
C ILE A 872 -9.27 3.69 -24.13
N SER A 873 -10.19 3.63 -25.10
CA SER A 873 -11.58 3.27 -24.85
C SER A 873 -11.74 1.81 -24.44
N LEU A 874 -12.84 1.49 -23.75
CA LEU A 874 -13.17 0.11 -23.41
C LEU A 874 -13.26 -0.80 -24.65
N SER A 875 -13.74 -0.26 -25.78
CA SER A 875 -13.86 -0.99 -27.05
C SER A 875 -12.50 -1.35 -27.64
N ASP A 876 -11.53 -0.43 -27.57
CA ASP A 876 -10.18 -0.66 -28.10
C ASP A 876 -9.41 -1.69 -27.25
N ARG A 877 -9.58 -1.66 -25.92
CA ARG A 877 -8.98 -2.67 -25.01
C ARG A 877 -9.44 -4.08 -25.35
N LEU A 878 -10.76 -4.26 -25.52
CA LEU A 878 -11.34 -5.56 -25.88
C LEU A 878 -10.97 -5.97 -27.31
N THR A 879 -10.91 -5.02 -28.25
CA THR A 879 -10.51 -5.27 -29.65
C THR A 879 -9.03 -5.65 -29.77
N ALA A 880 -8.14 -5.03 -28.98
CA ALA A 880 -6.74 -5.43 -28.87
C ALA A 880 -6.61 -6.88 -28.35
N SER A 881 -7.40 -7.27 -27.34
CA SER A 881 -7.49 -8.65 -26.87
C SER A 881 -8.04 -9.60 -27.96
N ARG A 882 -9.09 -9.22 -28.68
CA ARG A 882 -9.72 -10.00 -29.77
C ARG A 882 -8.76 -10.24 -30.94
N LYS A 883 -7.89 -9.27 -31.24
CA LYS A 883 -6.84 -9.35 -32.25
C LYS A 883 -5.64 -10.19 -31.80
N ALA A 884 -5.19 -10.02 -30.55
CA ALA A 884 -4.02 -10.72 -30.02
C ALA A 884 -4.31 -12.18 -29.62
N ARG A 885 -5.56 -12.50 -29.24
CA ARG A 885 -6.01 -13.82 -28.75
C ARG A 885 -5.05 -14.43 -27.70
N PRO A 886 -4.70 -13.67 -26.65
CA PRO A 886 -3.64 -14.04 -25.70
C PRO A 886 -4.01 -15.31 -24.91
N ASP A 887 -3.05 -15.84 -24.17
CA ASP A 887 -3.17 -16.99 -23.28
C ASP A 887 -3.62 -16.58 -21.87
N LEU A 888 -3.47 -15.30 -21.54
CA LEU A 888 -4.11 -14.66 -20.40
C LEU A 888 -4.29 -13.16 -20.69
N PHE A 889 -5.48 -12.62 -20.42
CA PHE A 889 -5.77 -11.19 -20.43
C PHE A 889 -5.99 -10.70 -18.99
N ILE A 890 -5.17 -9.74 -18.54
CA ILE A 890 -5.24 -9.14 -17.21
C ILE A 890 -5.45 -7.64 -17.34
N SER A 891 -6.63 -7.16 -16.97
CA SER A 891 -6.87 -5.73 -16.74
C SER A 891 -6.54 -5.37 -15.29
N ILE A 892 -5.89 -4.23 -15.07
CA ILE A 892 -5.34 -3.83 -13.76
C ILE A 892 -5.97 -2.49 -13.37
N HIS A 893 -6.77 -2.49 -12.30
CA HIS A 893 -7.50 -1.36 -11.75
C HIS A 893 -7.29 -1.25 -10.23
N ALA A 894 -7.68 -0.13 -9.62
CA ALA A 894 -7.74 0.01 -8.16
C ALA A 894 -8.95 0.85 -7.71
N ASN A 895 -9.53 0.47 -6.58
CA ASN A 895 -10.94 0.67 -6.31
C ASN A 895 -11.28 2.01 -5.63
N SER A 896 -12.56 2.41 -5.71
CA SER A 896 -13.17 3.50 -4.94
C SER A 896 -14.62 3.14 -4.62
N MET A 897 -15.12 3.65 -3.50
CA MET A 897 -16.57 3.66 -3.23
C MET A 897 -17.20 4.98 -3.72
N ALA A 898 -18.53 5.08 -3.58
CA ALA A 898 -19.26 6.34 -3.68
C ALA A 898 -18.89 7.30 -2.53
N ASP A 899 -19.09 8.60 -2.75
CA ASP A 899 -18.64 9.65 -1.82
C ASP A 899 -19.30 9.61 -0.44
N ASN A 900 -20.47 8.98 -0.29
CA ASN A 900 -21.19 8.87 0.98
C ASN A 900 -20.81 7.64 1.82
N VAL A 901 -19.62 7.07 1.60
CA VAL A 901 -19.13 5.85 2.26
C VAL A 901 -17.81 6.14 2.96
N ASP A 902 -17.60 5.61 4.16
CA ASP A 902 -16.32 5.73 4.86
C ASP A 902 -15.25 4.81 4.25
N ILE A 903 -14.51 5.34 3.27
CA ILE A 903 -13.47 4.59 2.56
C ILE A 903 -12.26 4.31 3.46
N SER A 904 -12.08 5.03 4.58
CA SER A 904 -10.98 4.77 5.54
C SER A 904 -11.07 3.37 6.17
N LYS A 905 -12.29 2.83 6.27
CA LYS A 905 -12.59 1.51 6.84
C LYS A 905 -12.61 0.39 5.79
N ILE A 906 -12.34 0.68 4.52
CA ILE A 906 -12.48 -0.28 3.40
C ILE A 906 -11.13 -0.50 2.71
N LYS A 907 -10.64 -1.74 2.79
CA LYS A 907 -9.37 -2.19 2.17
C LYS A 907 -9.49 -3.56 1.48
N GLY A 908 -8.40 -4.03 0.90
CA GLY A 908 -8.24 -5.38 0.34
C GLY A 908 -8.26 -5.50 -1.19
N PHE A 909 -7.61 -6.56 -1.67
CA PHE A 909 -7.43 -6.94 -3.07
C PHE A 909 -8.56 -7.89 -3.52
N SER A 910 -9.06 -7.72 -4.75
CA SER A 910 -10.10 -8.60 -5.33
C SER A 910 -9.85 -8.88 -6.81
N VAL A 911 -10.43 -9.98 -7.32
CA VAL A 911 -10.36 -10.35 -8.74
C VAL A 911 -11.75 -10.56 -9.31
N TYR A 912 -12.01 -9.97 -10.47
CA TYR A 912 -13.29 -9.99 -11.16
C TYR A 912 -13.20 -10.73 -12.50
N TYR A 913 -14.24 -11.51 -12.81
CA TYR A 913 -14.32 -12.31 -14.03
C TYR A 913 -15.77 -12.46 -14.54
N LYS A 914 -15.95 -12.76 -15.83
CA LYS A 914 -17.25 -13.18 -16.41
C LYS A 914 -17.30 -14.68 -16.68
N GLU A 915 -16.37 -15.16 -17.50
CA GLU A 915 -16.36 -16.55 -18.00
C GLU A 915 -15.79 -17.54 -16.97
N GLY A 916 -16.42 -18.73 -16.85
CA GLY A 916 -16.01 -19.75 -15.87
C GLY A 916 -14.53 -20.16 -15.97
N ILE A 917 -13.97 -20.16 -17.19
CA ILE A 917 -12.55 -20.43 -17.50
C ILE A 917 -11.57 -19.53 -16.74
N SER A 918 -11.98 -18.30 -16.37
CA SER A 918 -11.14 -17.35 -15.64
C SER A 918 -11.04 -17.63 -14.14
N LYS A 919 -11.95 -18.41 -13.56
CA LYS A 919 -12.01 -18.62 -12.10
C LYS A 919 -10.72 -19.25 -11.50
N PRO A 920 -10.08 -20.26 -12.14
CA PRO A 920 -8.87 -20.89 -11.58
C PRO A 920 -7.62 -20.01 -11.59
N VAL A 921 -7.51 -19.04 -12.52
CA VAL A 921 -6.43 -18.02 -12.50
C VAL A 921 -6.77 -16.88 -11.55
N SER A 922 -8.04 -16.49 -11.47
CA SER A 922 -8.52 -15.47 -10.52
C SER A 922 -8.21 -15.85 -9.07
N GLN A 923 -8.48 -17.10 -8.68
CA GLN A 923 -8.18 -17.60 -7.35
C GLN A 923 -6.66 -17.63 -7.06
N SER A 924 -5.85 -18.01 -8.05
CA SER A 924 -4.39 -17.99 -7.92
C SER A 924 -3.84 -16.59 -7.65
N LEU A 925 -4.39 -15.58 -8.34
CA LEU A 925 -3.94 -14.19 -8.19
C LEU A 925 -4.47 -13.51 -6.92
N LEU A 926 -5.64 -13.90 -6.41
CA LEU A 926 -6.08 -13.50 -5.07
C LEU A 926 -5.14 -14.09 -4.00
N THR A 927 -4.92 -15.40 -4.01
CA THR A 927 -4.02 -16.07 -3.04
C THR A 927 -2.60 -15.53 -3.13
N SER A 928 -2.10 -15.20 -4.33
CA SER A 928 -0.84 -14.48 -4.55
C SER A 928 -0.74 -13.15 -3.80
N ALA A 929 -1.82 -12.37 -3.77
CA ALA A 929 -1.85 -11.07 -3.09
C ALA A 929 -1.96 -11.25 -1.56
N VAL A 930 -2.80 -12.17 -1.10
CA VAL A 930 -2.98 -12.47 0.33
C VAL A 930 -1.67 -12.99 0.97
N ASN A 931 -0.95 -13.86 0.27
CA ASN A 931 0.32 -14.42 0.74
C ASN A 931 1.44 -13.36 0.95
N ILE A 932 1.31 -12.15 0.40
CA ILE A 932 2.25 -11.03 0.62
C ILE A 932 1.66 -9.91 1.51
N GLY A 933 0.61 -10.22 2.26
CA GLY A 933 0.01 -9.34 3.28
C GLY A 933 -1.12 -8.42 2.80
N ARG A 934 -1.66 -8.61 1.59
CA ARG A 934 -2.86 -7.86 1.14
C ARG A 934 -4.10 -8.46 1.81
N ALA A 935 -5.04 -7.63 2.25
CA ALA A 935 -6.31 -8.13 2.79
C ALA A 935 -7.15 -8.79 1.69
N ASP A 936 -7.83 -9.89 2.01
CA ASP A 936 -8.68 -10.62 1.06
C ASP A 936 -10.03 -9.92 0.86
N LYS A 937 -10.41 -9.66 -0.40
CA LYS A 937 -11.74 -9.15 -0.78
C LYS A 937 -12.50 -10.07 -1.76
N GLY A 938 -11.95 -11.25 -2.06
CA GLY A 938 -12.60 -12.34 -2.78
C GLY A 938 -12.52 -12.28 -4.31
N VAL A 939 -12.72 -13.45 -4.92
CA VAL A 939 -12.94 -13.64 -6.37
C VAL A 939 -14.44 -13.48 -6.65
N ARG A 940 -14.80 -12.60 -7.60
CA ARG A 940 -16.19 -12.16 -7.83
C ARG A 940 -16.58 -12.23 -9.30
N TRP A 941 -17.83 -12.59 -9.58
CA TRP A 941 -18.38 -12.49 -10.94
C TRP A 941 -18.81 -11.05 -11.23
N ALA A 942 -18.47 -10.50 -12.40
CA ALA A 942 -18.99 -9.23 -12.91
C ALA A 942 -18.90 -9.12 -14.44
N ASN A 943 -19.90 -8.50 -15.06
CA ASN A 943 -19.96 -8.25 -16.51
C ASN A 943 -19.25 -6.94 -16.93
N PHE A 944 -18.07 -6.69 -16.36
CA PHE A 944 -17.22 -5.55 -16.74
C PHE A 944 -16.72 -5.72 -18.17
N TYR A 945 -16.63 -4.61 -18.92
CA TYR A 945 -16.42 -4.66 -20.37
C TYR A 945 -15.13 -5.41 -20.78
N VAL A 946 -14.05 -5.19 -20.05
CA VAL A 946 -12.72 -5.79 -20.34
C VAL A 946 -12.66 -7.30 -20.07
N VAL A 947 -13.57 -7.88 -19.26
CA VAL A 947 -13.59 -9.33 -18.98
C VAL A 947 -14.57 -10.12 -19.84
N ARG A 948 -15.14 -9.50 -20.89
CA ARG A 948 -16.10 -10.15 -21.81
C ARG A 948 -15.47 -11.05 -22.87
N GLY A 949 -14.16 -10.97 -23.08
CA GLY A 949 -13.47 -11.72 -24.13
C GLY A 949 -13.44 -13.22 -23.85
N THR A 950 -14.21 -14.00 -24.61
CA THR A 950 -14.36 -15.46 -24.42
C THR A 950 -13.19 -16.28 -24.96
N TRP A 951 -12.33 -15.70 -25.81
CA TRP A 951 -11.22 -16.37 -26.52
C TRP A 951 -9.96 -16.62 -25.66
N THR A 952 -9.98 -16.21 -24.40
CA THR A 952 -8.87 -16.27 -23.43
C THR A 952 -9.44 -16.26 -22.02
N PRO A 953 -8.74 -16.77 -20.99
CA PRO A 953 -9.06 -16.37 -19.63
C PRO A 953 -8.86 -14.85 -19.54
N SER A 954 -9.93 -14.16 -19.15
CA SER A 954 -10.00 -12.70 -19.04
C SER A 954 -10.38 -12.32 -17.61
N ILE A 955 -9.56 -11.48 -16.96
CA ILE A 955 -9.76 -11.04 -15.57
C ILE A 955 -9.51 -9.54 -15.41
N LEU A 956 -10.11 -8.95 -14.37
CA LEU A 956 -9.80 -7.62 -13.86
C LEU A 956 -9.32 -7.75 -12.42
N LEU A 957 -8.17 -7.16 -12.11
CA LEU A 957 -7.64 -7.04 -10.75
C LEU A 957 -8.07 -5.70 -10.16
N GLU A 958 -8.58 -5.72 -8.94
CA GLU A 958 -8.76 -4.54 -8.08
C GLU A 958 -7.68 -4.58 -7.01
N LEU A 959 -6.63 -3.77 -7.20
CA LEU A 959 -5.40 -3.90 -6.41
C LEU A 959 -5.60 -3.57 -4.93
N GLY A 960 -6.40 -2.55 -4.61
CA GLY A 960 -6.65 -1.98 -3.28
C GLY A 960 -7.66 -0.83 -3.39
N PHE A 961 -7.75 0.07 -2.40
CA PHE A 961 -8.67 1.22 -2.43
C PHE A 961 -7.88 2.55 -2.51
N VAL A 962 -7.93 3.23 -3.66
CA VAL A 962 -7.15 4.45 -3.91
C VAL A 962 -7.48 5.62 -2.97
N PRO A 963 -8.74 5.85 -2.54
CA PRO A 963 -9.04 6.94 -1.61
C PRO A 963 -8.70 6.65 -0.15
N ASN A 964 -8.41 5.39 0.21
CA ASN A 964 -8.10 4.97 1.58
C ASN A 964 -6.64 5.31 1.93
N PRO A 965 -6.34 5.98 3.06
CA PRO A 965 -4.98 6.43 3.38
C PRO A 965 -3.92 5.32 3.47
N GLU A 966 -4.21 4.20 4.15
CA GLU A 966 -3.26 3.09 4.30
C GLU A 966 -3.02 2.36 2.97
N GLU A 967 -4.10 2.05 2.25
CA GLU A 967 -4.03 1.39 0.94
C GLU A 967 -3.30 2.26 -0.07
N PHE A 968 -3.48 3.58 -0.03
CA PHE A 968 -2.81 4.49 -0.95
C PHE A 968 -1.28 4.53 -0.75
N GLU A 969 -0.76 4.33 0.46
CA GLU A 969 0.69 4.18 0.68
C GLU A 969 1.24 2.94 -0.04
N LEU A 970 0.52 1.82 0.07
CA LEU A 970 0.89 0.54 -0.54
C LEU A 970 0.71 0.56 -2.07
N LEU A 971 -0.30 1.29 -2.57
CA LEU A 971 -0.56 1.46 -4.00
C LEU A 971 0.38 2.47 -4.66
N SER A 972 0.93 3.44 -3.93
CA SER A 972 1.90 4.43 -4.45
C SER A 972 3.37 4.02 -4.24
N SER A 973 3.66 3.13 -3.30
CA SER A 973 5.00 2.60 -3.01
C SER A 973 5.56 1.75 -4.15
N ASP A 974 6.73 2.13 -4.67
CA ASP A 974 7.40 1.39 -5.75
C ASP A 974 7.78 -0.04 -5.32
N ALA A 975 8.24 -0.20 -4.08
CA ALA A 975 8.63 -1.48 -3.50
C ALA A 975 7.44 -2.43 -3.29
N ASP A 976 6.27 -1.93 -2.91
CA ASP A 976 5.06 -2.73 -2.75
C ASP A 976 4.47 -3.13 -4.10
N GLN A 977 4.44 -2.22 -5.08
CA GLN A 977 4.10 -2.54 -6.47
C GLN A 977 5.05 -3.61 -7.04
N ALA A 978 6.35 -3.55 -6.75
CA ALA A 978 7.33 -4.54 -7.20
C ALA A 978 7.14 -5.90 -6.51
N ARG A 979 6.89 -5.93 -5.20
CA ARG A 979 6.59 -7.16 -4.45
C ARG A 979 5.32 -7.85 -4.99
N LEU A 980 4.27 -7.07 -5.28
CA LEU A 980 3.03 -7.55 -5.87
C LEU A 980 3.23 -8.07 -7.29
N ALA A 981 3.93 -7.31 -8.16
CA ALA A 981 4.25 -7.73 -9.52
C ALA A 981 5.01 -9.07 -9.57
N LYS A 982 6.02 -9.25 -8.71
CA LYS A 982 6.79 -10.49 -8.62
C LYS A 982 5.95 -11.67 -8.14
N SER A 983 5.11 -11.49 -7.12
CA SER A 983 4.21 -12.53 -6.63
C SER A 983 3.20 -12.97 -7.70
N MET A 984 2.60 -12.00 -8.41
CA MET A 984 1.69 -12.26 -9.52
C MET A 984 2.36 -13.05 -10.65
N ALA A 985 3.57 -12.66 -11.08
CA ALA A 985 4.31 -13.36 -12.13
C ALA A 985 4.62 -14.83 -11.75
N SER A 986 4.99 -15.08 -10.49
CA SER A 986 5.19 -16.44 -9.97
C SER A 986 3.90 -17.27 -9.98
N ASN A 987 2.76 -16.67 -9.62
CA ASN A 987 1.47 -17.37 -9.59
C ASN A 987 0.85 -17.58 -10.98
N ILE A 988 1.12 -16.68 -11.95
CA ILE A 988 0.79 -16.87 -13.36
C ILE A 988 1.62 -18.04 -13.93
N THR A 989 2.89 -18.17 -13.53
CA THR A 989 3.70 -19.35 -13.90
C THR A 989 3.08 -20.63 -13.35
N GLN A 990 2.72 -20.66 -12.06
CA GLN A 990 2.04 -21.80 -11.43
C GLN A 990 0.62 -22.06 -11.97
N TYR A 991 -0.01 -21.10 -12.66
CA TYR A 991 -1.24 -21.33 -13.40
C TYR A 991 -0.99 -22.20 -14.63
N PHE A 992 0.03 -21.88 -15.43
CA PHE A 992 0.38 -22.61 -16.65
C PHE A 992 1.17 -23.92 -16.41
N THR A 993 1.62 -24.24 -15.18
CA THR A 993 2.27 -25.54 -14.86
C THR A 993 1.26 -26.70 -14.70
N ARG A 994 -0.05 -26.42 -14.74
CA ARG A 994 -1.14 -27.38 -14.48
C ARG A 994 -1.39 -28.28 -15.69
#